data_AF-A0A1V6TAU5-F1
#
_entry.id   AF-A0A1V6TAU5-F1
#
_cell.length_a   1.000
_cell.length_b   1.000
_cell.length_c   1.000
_cell.angle_alpha   90.00
_cell.angle_beta   90.00
_cell.angle_gamma   90.00
#
_symmetry.space_group_name_H-M   'P 1'
#
loop_
_entity.id
_entity.type
_entity.pdbx_description
1 polymer ?
#
loop_
_entity_poly.entity_id
_entity_poly.type
_entity_poly.pdbx_seq_one_letter_code
_entity_poly.pdbx_strand_id
1 'polypeptide(L)'
;MVSSTALTSKVDSGSPYQLDTPQVVKASSALLRHIKSNQEEKEKSATKKTLIGDNDSDDDESTPIHNEAVWMILTTKKHVVDKNRLKPGKISIPHSLNSSPQLSVCVITADPQRSVKDIIADAAFPQELSSRIEKVIGFSKLKARYQSFESRRQLLAEHDVFLADDRIITRLVPTLGKIFYKSSKRPIPIRIAKIEKEDGKRVKKDPKRKVAKEDKSAAFAAPLIVAKEIERTLQSTPVHLAPATTVAVRVGSSKFTADQLSENIAAVVKGMTEKFVAKGWRNIKAIHVKGANTTALPIWLANELWVEDADVVEAETAAIEDAAKAGKKRKSTGDEKLLEGKKSKKSKSTEDDDEEASSVAARKEKLAKLKAQALDDGETVKVEAPKAKAATTSTPHPPLQKLKVIAMIPIARHSALRAVRSQIYPTRALRQPASSSLARLLSTLAVLEQREGKLQNSSLSAIAAAQKLGGPVTAFLAGSGVKGTSAAEAAKIKGLEKVVAVENDAYEKGLPENYAPLLVENIKKGEYTHIVAGHSAFGKSLLPRVAALLDVSQVSDITGIESEDTFVRPIYAGNAILTVQSTDNIKVITVRGTAFQGTETEGGSAEIVDGVDSSAVAQTEWVSEELAKSERPDLATASRVVSGGRGLKSKEEFDRVMLPLADSLGAAIGASRAAVDSGFADNSLQVGQTGKNVAPQLYLCAGISGAIQHLAGMKDSKVIAAINKDPEAPIFQVADVGLVGDLFEKVPELTEKVKSA
;
A
#
# COMPACT_ATOMS: atom_id res chain seq x y z
N MET A 1 -6.89 -11.23 -29.13
CA MET A 1 -6.81 -9.81 -28.70
C MET A 1 -7.65 -8.99 -29.69
N VAL A 2 -8.77 -8.44 -29.24
CA VAL A 2 -9.60 -7.55 -30.07
C VAL A 2 -8.99 -6.16 -30.00
N SER A 3 -8.59 -5.62 -31.15
CA SER A 3 -8.02 -4.28 -31.30
C SER A 3 -8.95 -3.22 -30.69
N SER A 4 -8.42 -2.37 -29.81
CA SER A 4 -9.16 -1.27 -29.18
C SER A 4 -9.31 -0.11 -30.17
N THR A 5 -10.30 -0.19 -31.04
CA THR A 5 -10.66 0.93 -31.92
C THR A 5 -11.23 2.08 -31.07
N ALA A 6 -10.70 3.29 -31.24
CA ALA A 6 -11.13 4.49 -30.52
C ALA A 6 -12.61 4.82 -30.84
N LEU A 7 -13.41 5.04 -29.79
CA LEU A 7 -14.85 5.28 -29.84
C LEU A 7 -15.17 6.77 -29.61
N THR A 8 -14.58 7.67 -30.40
CA THR A 8 -14.90 9.10 -30.34
C THR A 8 -15.51 9.56 -31.66
N SER A 9 -16.77 10.01 -31.66
CA SER A 9 -17.31 10.85 -32.74
C SER A 9 -16.89 12.30 -32.47
N LYS A 10 -16.00 12.85 -33.30
CA LYS A 10 -15.88 14.32 -33.41
C LYS A 10 -17.15 14.79 -34.13
N VAL A 11 -17.97 15.61 -33.49
CA VAL A 11 -19.13 16.26 -34.13
C VAL A 11 -18.70 17.66 -34.61
N ASP A 12 -19.11 18.04 -35.82
CA ASP A 12 -18.75 19.29 -36.52
C ASP A 12 -19.27 20.59 -35.88
N SER A 13 -19.89 20.55 -34.70
CA SER A 13 -20.16 21.76 -33.90
C SER A 13 -20.42 21.43 -32.43
N GLY A 14 -19.58 21.95 -31.53
CA GLY A 14 -19.65 21.77 -30.07
C GLY A 14 -18.30 21.43 -29.45
N SER A 15 -18.15 21.59 -28.12
CA SER A 15 -16.92 21.20 -27.41
C SER A 15 -16.59 19.73 -27.69
N PRO A 16 -15.32 19.34 -27.92
CA PRO A 16 -14.91 18.00 -28.39
C PRO A 16 -15.16 16.86 -27.38
N TYR A 17 -15.83 17.15 -26.26
CA TYR A 17 -16.10 16.25 -25.15
C TYR A 17 -17.61 16.16 -24.89
N GLN A 18 -18.31 15.36 -25.68
CA GLN A 18 -19.73 15.06 -25.46
C GLN A 18 -19.95 13.54 -25.39
N LEU A 19 -20.93 13.14 -24.58
CA LEU A 19 -21.37 11.76 -24.48
C LEU A 19 -22.27 11.42 -25.67
N ASP A 20 -21.93 10.37 -26.43
CA ASP A 20 -22.79 9.89 -27.51
C ASP A 20 -23.96 9.09 -26.93
N THR A 21 -25.17 9.64 -27.04
CA THR A 21 -26.38 9.05 -26.43
C THR A 21 -26.74 7.69 -27.05
N PRO A 22 -26.71 7.50 -28.39
CA PRO A 22 -26.85 6.18 -29.03
C PRO A 22 -25.88 5.12 -28.49
N GLN A 23 -24.61 5.46 -28.30
CA GLN A 23 -23.62 4.54 -27.74
C GLN A 23 -23.95 4.12 -26.30
N VAL A 24 -24.40 5.06 -25.47
CA VAL A 24 -24.86 4.79 -24.09
C VAL A 24 -26.04 3.81 -24.09
N VAL A 25 -27.03 4.02 -24.96
CA VAL A 25 -28.21 3.15 -25.08
C VAL A 25 -27.81 1.75 -25.55
N LYS A 26 -26.91 1.65 -26.54
CA LYS A 26 -26.38 0.37 -27.01
C LYS A 26 -25.62 -0.38 -25.91
N ALA A 27 -24.76 0.29 -25.17
CA ALA A 27 -24.02 -0.31 -24.06
C ALA A 27 -24.97 -0.75 -22.92
N SER A 28 -25.94 0.10 -22.57
CA SER A 28 -26.92 -0.19 -21.50
C SER A 28 -27.86 -1.34 -21.86
N SER A 29 -28.32 -1.41 -23.12
CA SER A 29 -29.15 -2.53 -23.60
C SER A 29 -28.37 -3.85 -23.65
N ALA A 30 -27.11 -3.84 -24.11
CA ALA A 30 -26.24 -5.01 -24.09
C ALA A 30 -26.00 -5.51 -22.66
N LEU A 31 -25.73 -4.60 -21.72
CA LEU A 31 -25.53 -4.92 -20.31
C LEU A 31 -26.79 -5.53 -19.69
N LEU A 32 -27.96 -4.91 -19.89
CA LEU A 32 -29.22 -5.42 -19.35
C LEU A 32 -29.57 -6.81 -19.92
N ARG A 33 -29.29 -7.06 -21.20
CA ARG A 33 -29.46 -8.40 -21.80
C ARG A 33 -28.55 -9.43 -21.14
N HIS A 34 -27.28 -9.08 -20.91
CA HIS A 34 -26.33 -9.98 -20.25
C HIS A 34 -26.72 -10.27 -18.80
N ILE A 35 -27.16 -9.25 -18.05
CA ILE A 35 -27.66 -9.43 -16.68
C ILE A 35 -28.87 -10.38 -16.66
N LYS A 36 -29.84 -10.19 -17.55
CA LYS A 36 -31.01 -11.08 -17.66
C LYS A 36 -30.62 -12.52 -18.02
N SER A 37 -29.73 -12.71 -18.99
CA SER A 37 -29.22 -14.03 -19.36
C SER A 37 -28.54 -14.74 -18.18
N ASN A 38 -27.69 -14.03 -17.43
CA ASN A 38 -27.02 -14.59 -16.26
C ASN A 38 -28.00 -14.92 -15.12
N GLN A 39 -29.08 -14.15 -14.97
CA GLN A 39 -30.15 -14.46 -14.01
C GLN A 39 -30.88 -15.74 -14.40
N GLU A 40 -31.26 -15.90 -15.67
CA GLU A 40 -31.90 -17.12 -16.17
C GLU A 40 -31.01 -18.36 -16.03
N GLU A 41 -29.70 -18.24 -16.28
CA GLU A 41 -28.73 -19.32 -16.06
C GLU A 41 -28.58 -19.68 -14.58
N LYS A 42 -28.58 -18.69 -13.69
CA LYS A 42 -28.57 -18.90 -12.24
C LYS A 42 -29.86 -19.58 -11.76
N GLU A 43 -31.02 -19.19 -12.28
CA GLU A 43 -32.30 -19.84 -11.95
C GLU A 43 -32.34 -21.31 -12.43
N LYS A 44 -31.85 -21.59 -13.64
CA LYS A 44 -31.74 -22.95 -14.22
C LYS A 44 -30.72 -23.83 -13.50
N SER A 45 -29.65 -23.25 -12.95
CA SER A 45 -28.64 -23.99 -12.19
C SER A 45 -29.03 -24.18 -10.71
N ALA A 46 -29.76 -23.22 -10.12
CA ALA A 46 -30.33 -23.34 -8.78
C ALA A 46 -31.38 -24.47 -8.71
N THR A 47 -32.26 -24.60 -9.71
CA THR A 47 -33.23 -25.71 -9.79
C THR A 47 -32.58 -27.09 -9.94
N LYS A 48 -31.34 -27.17 -10.45
CA LYS A 48 -30.59 -28.43 -10.57
C LYS A 48 -29.77 -28.80 -9.32
N LYS A 49 -29.60 -27.88 -8.35
CA LYS A 49 -28.72 -28.06 -7.19
C LYS A 49 -29.42 -28.45 -5.88
N THR A 50 -30.74 -28.65 -5.87
CA THR A 50 -31.50 -29.05 -4.67
C THR A 50 -31.89 -30.52 -4.67
N LEU A 51 -30.91 -31.44 -4.73
CA LEU A 51 -31.13 -32.86 -4.38
C LEU A 51 -30.10 -33.44 -3.41
N ILE A 52 -28.98 -32.76 -3.15
CA ILE A 52 -28.05 -33.14 -2.08
C ILE A 52 -27.60 -31.84 -1.42
N GLY A 53 -27.96 -31.69 -0.14
CA GLY A 53 -27.59 -30.55 0.67
C GLY A 53 -26.12 -30.63 1.04
N ASP A 54 -25.33 -29.70 0.52
CA ASP A 54 -24.08 -29.26 1.14
C ASP A 54 -24.24 -27.78 1.48
N ASN A 55 -24.30 -27.56 2.78
CA ASN A 55 -24.43 -26.26 3.43
C ASN A 55 -23.02 -25.79 3.83
N ASP A 56 -22.28 -25.26 2.87
CA ASP A 56 -21.06 -24.49 3.14
C ASP A 56 -20.77 -23.52 1.96
N SER A 57 -21.45 -22.38 1.99
CA SER A 57 -20.96 -21.15 1.38
C SER A 57 -21.63 -19.94 2.03
N ASP A 58 -21.12 -19.55 3.19
CA ASP A 58 -21.34 -18.22 3.76
C ASP A 58 -20.56 -17.19 2.92
N ASP A 59 -21.25 -16.47 2.04
CA ASP A 59 -21.20 -15.00 1.97
C ASP A 59 -22.17 -14.46 0.90
N ASP A 60 -22.91 -13.41 1.28
CA ASP A 60 -23.91 -12.63 0.53
C ASP A 60 -25.36 -13.16 0.46
N GLU A 61 -25.98 -13.37 1.63
CA GLU A 61 -27.44 -13.36 1.75
C GLU A 61 -28.00 -11.92 1.67
N SER A 62 -29.04 -11.75 0.84
CA SER A 62 -29.97 -10.60 0.72
C SER A 62 -29.71 -9.50 -0.33
N THR A 63 -29.41 -9.85 -1.58
CA THR A 63 -29.98 -9.06 -2.71
C THR A 63 -30.97 -9.92 -3.48
N PRO A 64 -32.24 -9.51 -3.63
CA PRO A 64 -33.20 -10.27 -4.43
C PRO A 64 -32.63 -10.50 -5.83
N ILE A 65 -32.73 -11.73 -6.33
CA ILE A 65 -32.24 -12.20 -7.64
C ILE A 65 -32.68 -11.26 -8.79
N HIS A 66 -33.72 -10.43 -8.58
CA HIS A 66 -34.32 -9.52 -9.56
C HIS A 66 -33.96 -8.02 -9.41
N ASN A 67 -32.97 -7.61 -8.59
CA ASN A 67 -32.64 -6.18 -8.41
C ASN A 67 -31.13 -5.90 -8.37
N GLU A 68 -30.41 -6.32 -9.41
CA GLU A 68 -28.97 -6.05 -9.53
C GLU A 68 -28.72 -4.56 -9.79
N ALA A 69 -27.77 -3.96 -9.06
CA ALA A 69 -27.42 -2.56 -9.22
C ALA A 69 -26.53 -2.33 -10.44
N VAL A 70 -26.85 -1.28 -11.22
CA VAL A 70 -26.04 -0.83 -12.35
C VAL A 70 -25.24 0.41 -11.94
N TRP A 71 -23.95 0.37 -12.20
CA TRP A 71 -22.96 1.38 -11.81
C TRP A 71 -22.33 2.03 -13.04
N MET A 72 -22.05 3.32 -12.95
CA MET A 72 -21.19 4.04 -13.87
C MET A 72 -19.83 4.25 -13.20
N ILE A 73 -18.75 3.89 -13.88
CA ILE A 73 -17.37 4.06 -13.44
C ILE A 73 -16.75 5.19 -14.24
N LEU A 74 -16.36 6.26 -13.56
CA LEU A 74 -15.64 7.39 -14.13
C LEU A 74 -14.18 7.34 -13.69
N THR A 75 -13.28 7.43 -14.66
CA THR A 75 -11.83 7.49 -14.43
C THR A 75 -11.32 8.86 -14.83
N THR A 76 -10.63 9.55 -13.92
CA THR A 76 -9.94 10.82 -14.16
C THR A 76 -8.47 10.60 -14.52
N LYS A 77 -7.85 11.59 -15.16
CA LYS A 77 -6.42 11.57 -15.52
C LYS A 77 -5.54 11.87 -14.30
N LYS A 78 -5.90 12.91 -13.52
CA LYS A 78 -5.21 13.32 -12.28
C LYS A 78 -6.01 12.87 -11.04
N HIS A 79 -5.30 12.68 -9.92
CA HIS A 79 -5.90 12.38 -8.62
C HIS A 79 -6.78 13.54 -8.10
N VAL A 80 -7.84 13.21 -7.38
CA VAL A 80 -8.67 14.21 -6.69
C VAL A 80 -8.02 14.60 -5.36
N VAL A 81 -7.35 15.75 -5.32
CA VAL A 81 -6.62 16.23 -4.11
C VAL A 81 -7.43 17.21 -3.26
N ASP A 82 -8.44 17.88 -3.85
CA ASP A 82 -9.22 18.92 -3.17
C ASP A 82 -10.17 18.34 -2.09
N LYS A 83 -9.88 18.65 -0.82
CA LYS A 83 -10.66 18.24 0.35
C LYS A 83 -12.13 18.69 0.31
N ASN A 84 -12.45 19.80 -0.38
CA ASN A 84 -13.83 20.25 -0.50
C ASN A 84 -14.62 19.39 -1.48
N ARG A 85 -13.97 18.88 -2.53
CA ARG A 85 -14.58 17.99 -3.53
C ARG A 85 -14.73 16.55 -3.01
N LEU A 86 -13.87 16.15 -2.07
CA LEU A 86 -13.97 14.85 -1.37
C LEU A 86 -15.18 14.77 -0.42
N LYS A 87 -15.88 15.87 -0.14
CA LYS A 87 -17.09 15.84 0.68
C LYS A 87 -18.19 15.03 -0.04
N PRO A 88 -18.84 14.07 0.64
CA PRO A 88 -19.96 13.34 0.06
C PRO A 88 -21.03 14.31 -0.45
N GLY A 89 -21.54 14.04 -1.64
CA GLY A 89 -22.55 14.87 -2.28
C GLY A 89 -23.68 14.04 -2.87
N LYS A 90 -24.54 14.72 -3.62
CA LYS A 90 -25.66 14.12 -4.36
C LYS A 90 -25.81 14.76 -5.73
N ILE A 91 -26.31 14.00 -6.68
CA ILE A 91 -26.67 14.44 -8.03
C ILE A 91 -28.13 14.06 -8.29
N SER A 92 -28.95 15.02 -8.71
CA SER A 92 -30.34 14.77 -9.09
C SER A 92 -30.41 13.96 -10.38
N ILE A 93 -31.22 12.90 -10.37
CA ILE A 93 -31.44 12.03 -11.52
C ILE A 93 -32.91 12.08 -11.94
N PRO A 94 -33.24 12.00 -13.24
CA PRO A 94 -34.61 12.01 -13.72
C PRO A 94 -35.44 10.82 -13.21
N HIS A 95 -34.87 9.61 -13.25
CA HIS A 95 -35.54 8.39 -12.80
C HIS A 95 -34.99 7.95 -11.44
N SER A 96 -35.79 8.09 -10.39
CA SER A 96 -35.38 7.80 -9.01
C SER A 96 -35.02 6.33 -8.79
N LEU A 97 -33.96 6.07 -8.04
CA LEU A 97 -33.57 4.73 -7.58
C LEU A 97 -34.48 4.19 -6.44
N ASN A 98 -35.25 5.08 -5.80
CA ASN A 98 -36.00 4.82 -4.57
C ASN A 98 -37.52 4.93 -4.82
N SER A 99 -38.02 4.32 -5.90
CA SER A 99 -39.41 4.48 -6.35
C SER A 99 -40.45 3.74 -5.50
N SER A 100 -40.03 2.90 -4.55
CA SER A 100 -40.95 2.09 -3.75
C SER A 100 -41.64 2.94 -2.66
N PRO A 101 -43.00 2.89 -2.55
CA PRO A 101 -43.74 3.68 -1.57
C PRO A 101 -43.60 3.17 -0.13
N GLN A 102 -43.10 1.94 0.06
CA GLN A 102 -42.92 1.29 1.37
C GLN A 102 -41.53 1.51 2.00
N LEU A 103 -40.67 2.33 1.40
CA LEU A 103 -39.29 2.53 1.88
C LEU A 103 -39.27 3.28 3.22
N SER A 104 -38.55 2.73 4.20
CA SER A 104 -38.30 3.40 5.49
C SER A 104 -37.09 4.34 5.41
N VAL A 105 -37.30 5.58 5.85
CA VAL A 105 -36.31 6.66 5.82
C VAL A 105 -35.91 7.06 7.24
N CYS A 106 -34.61 7.01 7.53
CA CYS A 106 -34.03 7.55 8.75
C CYS A 106 -33.37 8.90 8.50
N VAL A 107 -33.78 9.95 9.22
CA VAL A 107 -33.20 11.29 9.14
C VAL A 107 -32.25 11.55 10.31
N ILE A 108 -30.99 11.81 10.01
CA ILE A 108 -29.94 12.17 10.98
C ILE A 108 -29.73 13.68 10.93
N THR A 109 -30.06 14.37 12.02
CA THR A 109 -30.02 15.83 12.09
C THR A 109 -28.96 16.32 13.09
N ALA A 110 -28.48 17.54 12.87
CA ALA A 110 -27.74 18.27 13.89
C ALA A 110 -28.68 18.65 15.05
N ASP A 111 -28.18 18.63 16.28
CA ASP A 111 -28.99 18.97 17.44
C ASP A 111 -29.42 20.45 17.42
N PRO A 112 -30.64 20.78 17.90
CA PRO A 112 -31.61 19.92 18.57
C PRO A 112 -32.51 19.12 17.61
N GLN A 113 -32.65 17.81 17.85
CA GLN A 113 -33.51 16.95 17.03
C GLN A 113 -35.02 17.23 17.16
N ARG A 114 -35.46 17.85 18.26
CA ARG A 114 -36.87 18.14 18.53
C ARG A 114 -37.45 19.07 17.44
N SER A 115 -36.70 20.11 17.06
CA SER A 115 -37.10 21.04 16.00
C SER A 115 -37.39 20.37 14.66
N VAL A 116 -36.64 19.34 14.28
CA VAL A 116 -36.89 18.61 13.02
C VAL A 116 -38.10 17.69 13.14
N LYS A 117 -38.35 17.11 14.32
CA LYS A 117 -39.57 16.34 14.58
C LYS A 117 -40.81 17.22 14.54
N ASP A 118 -40.73 18.42 15.10
CA ASP A 118 -41.83 19.38 15.09
C ASP A 118 -42.17 19.83 13.65
N ILE A 119 -41.15 20.01 12.79
CA ILE A 119 -41.33 20.32 11.36
C ILE A 119 -42.02 19.17 10.60
N ILE A 120 -41.68 17.92 10.90
CA ILE A 120 -42.27 16.75 10.23
C ILE A 120 -43.70 16.49 10.73
N ALA A 121 -44.00 16.86 11.97
CA ALA A 121 -45.33 16.73 12.58
C ALA A 121 -46.28 17.88 12.20
N ASP A 122 -45.78 18.95 11.57
CA ASP A 122 -46.57 20.09 11.11
C ASP A 122 -47.56 19.65 10.02
N ALA A 123 -48.80 20.14 10.08
CA ALA A 123 -49.84 19.88 9.08
C ALA A 123 -49.48 20.37 7.67
N ALA A 124 -48.55 21.33 7.56
CA ALA A 124 -48.02 21.80 6.28
C ALA A 124 -47.07 20.80 5.59
N PHE A 125 -46.64 19.73 6.27
CA PHE A 125 -45.75 18.71 5.71
C PHE A 125 -46.55 17.63 4.96
N PRO A 126 -46.13 17.19 3.75
CA PRO A 126 -46.85 16.16 3.01
C PRO A 126 -46.99 14.84 3.78
N GLN A 127 -48.22 14.38 3.96
CA GLN A 127 -48.51 13.14 4.70
C GLN A 127 -47.83 11.91 4.09
N GLU A 128 -47.70 11.85 2.77
CA GLU A 128 -47.01 10.77 2.04
C GLU A 128 -45.51 10.65 2.36
N LEU A 129 -44.86 11.75 2.75
CA LEU A 129 -43.45 11.73 3.17
C LEU A 129 -43.33 11.45 4.65
N SER A 130 -44.27 11.97 5.46
CA SER A 130 -44.26 11.75 6.91
C SER A 130 -44.39 10.26 7.26
N SER A 131 -45.19 9.50 6.50
CA SER A 131 -45.37 8.06 6.68
C SER A 131 -44.12 7.24 6.33
N ARG A 132 -43.23 7.78 5.47
CA ARG A 132 -41.96 7.14 5.10
C ARG A 132 -40.85 7.41 6.11
N ILE A 133 -40.95 8.50 6.88
CA ILE A 133 -39.92 8.90 7.85
C ILE A 133 -40.23 8.25 9.20
N GLU A 134 -39.63 7.09 9.45
CA GLU A 134 -39.85 6.32 10.68
C GLU A 134 -39.08 6.91 11.87
N LYS A 135 -37.88 7.44 11.63
CA LYS A 135 -36.96 7.80 12.71
C LYS A 135 -36.17 9.07 12.42
N VAL A 136 -36.16 9.97 13.41
CA VAL A 136 -35.33 11.19 13.41
C VAL A 136 -34.36 11.13 14.58
N ILE A 137 -33.06 11.08 14.27
CA ILE A 137 -31.98 10.90 15.26
C ILE A 137 -31.08 12.15 15.27
N GLY A 138 -30.88 12.73 16.45
CA GLY A 138 -29.90 13.80 16.66
C GLY A 138 -28.47 13.26 16.78
N PHE A 139 -27.48 14.01 16.28
CA PHE A 139 -26.08 13.60 16.31
C PHE A 139 -25.57 13.19 17.70
N SER A 140 -25.94 13.93 18.76
CA SER A 140 -25.54 13.60 20.14
C SER A 140 -26.12 12.26 20.61
N LYS A 141 -27.39 11.96 20.26
CA LYS A 141 -28.01 10.68 20.60
C LYS A 141 -27.43 9.52 19.78
N LEU A 142 -27.08 9.77 18.51
CA LEU A 142 -26.43 8.78 17.66
C LEU A 142 -25.11 8.32 18.30
N LYS A 143 -24.28 9.28 18.74
CA LYS A 143 -23.00 9.01 19.40
C LYS A 143 -23.14 8.31 20.75
N ALA A 144 -24.22 8.58 21.50
CA ALA A 144 -24.44 7.96 22.81
C ALA A 144 -25.01 6.54 22.71
N ARG A 145 -26.01 6.31 21.84
CA ARG A 145 -26.76 5.03 21.78
C ARG A 145 -26.15 3.99 20.86
N TYR A 146 -25.46 4.39 19.79
CA TYR A 146 -25.00 3.48 18.73
C TYR A 146 -23.48 3.32 18.73
N GLN A 147 -22.90 3.00 19.88
CA GLN A 147 -21.46 2.78 20.03
C GLN A 147 -21.06 1.33 19.71
N SER A 148 -21.89 0.37 20.15
CA SER A 148 -21.62 -1.05 19.92
C SER A 148 -21.69 -1.41 18.44
N PHE A 149 -21.00 -2.49 18.06
CA PHE A 149 -21.05 -3.01 16.68
C PHE A 149 -22.47 -3.47 16.31
N GLU A 150 -23.12 -4.21 17.21
CA GLU A 150 -24.44 -4.80 17.02
C GLU A 150 -25.54 -3.76 16.86
N SER A 151 -25.56 -2.71 17.70
CA SER A 151 -26.56 -1.63 17.60
C SER A 151 -26.50 -0.89 16.25
N ARG A 152 -25.30 -0.70 15.69
CA ARG A 152 -25.11 -0.09 14.36
C ARG A 152 -25.57 -1.02 13.25
N ARG A 153 -25.33 -2.33 13.37
CA ARG A 153 -25.85 -3.34 12.44
C ARG A 153 -27.38 -3.40 12.46
N GLN A 154 -27.98 -3.33 13.65
CA GLN A 154 -29.43 -3.29 13.81
C GLN A 154 -30.04 -2.03 13.18
N LEU A 155 -29.43 -0.86 13.40
CA LEU A 155 -29.89 0.39 12.78
C LEU A 155 -29.86 0.32 11.25
N LEU A 156 -28.80 -0.29 10.68
CA LEU A 156 -28.63 -0.48 9.24
C LEU A 156 -29.68 -1.45 8.66
N ALA A 157 -30.09 -2.47 9.43
CA ALA A 157 -31.09 -3.45 9.02
C ALA A 157 -32.53 -2.88 9.12
N GLU A 158 -32.79 -2.01 10.11
CA GLU A 158 -34.10 -1.40 10.37
C GLU A 158 -34.55 -0.46 9.23
N HIS A 159 -33.62 0.26 8.59
CA HIS A 159 -33.96 1.27 7.58
C HIS A 159 -33.34 1.02 6.20
N ASP A 160 -34.04 1.48 5.17
CA ASP A 160 -33.58 1.37 3.78
C ASP A 160 -32.75 2.56 3.31
N VAL A 161 -33.17 3.78 3.67
CA VAL A 161 -32.51 5.02 3.23
C VAL A 161 -32.14 5.89 4.42
N PHE A 162 -30.91 6.40 4.41
CA PHE A 162 -30.42 7.33 5.42
C PHE A 162 -30.24 8.72 4.81
N LEU A 163 -30.83 9.72 5.43
CA LEU A 163 -30.62 11.14 5.11
C LEU A 163 -29.86 11.79 6.25
N ALA A 164 -28.89 12.66 5.97
CA ALA A 164 -28.09 13.32 6.99
C ALA A 164 -27.87 14.80 6.69
N ASP A 165 -27.90 15.65 7.71
CA ASP A 165 -27.60 17.08 7.54
C ASP A 165 -26.16 17.29 7.02
N ASP A 166 -26.00 18.12 5.98
CA ASP A 166 -24.72 18.49 5.35
C ASP A 166 -23.67 18.97 6.38
N ARG A 167 -24.10 19.57 7.50
CA ARG A 167 -23.20 20.04 8.58
C ARG A 167 -22.53 18.92 9.37
N ILE A 168 -23.14 17.73 9.41
CA ILE A 168 -22.64 16.59 10.19
C ILE A 168 -22.11 15.45 9.33
N ILE A 169 -22.30 15.49 8.01
CA ILE A 169 -21.95 14.40 7.09
C ILE A 169 -20.49 13.93 7.22
N THR A 170 -19.54 14.84 7.43
CA THR A 170 -18.12 14.50 7.63
C THR A 170 -17.84 13.91 9.02
N ARG A 171 -18.66 14.24 10.02
CA ARG A 171 -18.56 13.73 11.39
C ARG A 171 -19.24 12.37 11.56
N LEU A 172 -20.06 11.95 10.61
CA LEU A 172 -20.73 10.66 10.63
C LEU A 172 -19.79 9.49 10.31
N VAL A 173 -18.72 9.71 9.54
CA VAL A 173 -17.73 8.69 9.18
C VAL A 173 -17.15 7.97 10.42
N PRO A 174 -16.59 8.67 11.42
CA PRO A 174 -16.09 8.00 12.63
C PRO A 174 -17.21 7.45 13.53
N THR A 175 -18.41 8.04 13.48
CA THR A 175 -19.52 7.68 14.39
C THR A 175 -20.21 6.39 13.95
N LEU A 176 -20.59 6.28 12.67
CA LEU A 176 -21.24 5.09 12.12
C LEU A 176 -20.21 3.99 11.79
N GLY A 177 -18.96 4.36 11.52
CA GLY A 177 -17.85 3.42 11.28
C GLY A 177 -17.97 2.66 9.95
N LYS A 178 -17.14 1.62 9.80
CA LYS A 178 -16.97 0.88 8.53
C LYS A 178 -18.22 0.12 8.08
N ILE A 179 -19.12 -0.25 8.98
CA ILE A 179 -20.33 -1.05 8.67
C ILE A 179 -21.21 -0.30 7.67
N PHE A 180 -21.55 0.95 7.99
CA PHE A 180 -22.37 1.80 7.12
C PHE A 180 -21.65 2.18 5.83
N TYR A 181 -20.36 2.52 5.92
CA TYR A 181 -19.60 3.02 4.77
C TYR A 181 -19.02 1.91 3.87
N LYS A 182 -19.02 0.64 4.28
CA LYS A 182 -18.80 -0.51 3.37
C LYS A 182 -20.09 -0.86 2.62
N SER A 183 -21.25 -0.64 3.24
CA SER A 183 -22.55 -0.89 2.63
C SER A 183 -22.91 0.12 1.52
N SER A 184 -23.96 -0.21 0.76
CA SER A 184 -24.60 0.68 -0.23
C SER A 184 -25.57 1.69 0.41
N LYS A 185 -26.03 1.45 1.64
CA LYS A 185 -27.01 2.29 2.38
C LYS A 185 -26.33 3.46 3.13
N ARG A 186 -25.52 4.25 2.42
CA ARG A 186 -24.78 5.37 3.02
C ARG A 186 -25.68 6.61 3.22
N PRO A 187 -25.47 7.42 4.28
CA PRO A 187 -26.24 8.65 4.48
C PRO A 187 -26.08 9.67 3.35
N ILE A 188 -27.19 10.17 2.81
CA ILE A 188 -27.24 11.17 1.73
C ILE A 188 -27.36 12.58 2.32
N PRO A 189 -26.56 13.56 1.89
CA PRO A 189 -26.58 14.90 2.47
C PRO A 189 -27.85 15.70 2.12
N ILE A 190 -28.54 16.20 3.15
CA ILE A 190 -29.69 17.10 3.07
C ILE A 190 -29.38 18.45 3.72
N ARG A 191 -29.92 19.53 3.15
CA ARG A 191 -29.80 20.89 3.70
C ARG A 191 -31.09 21.29 4.40
N ILE A 192 -31.10 21.18 5.73
CA ILE A 192 -32.27 21.47 6.58
C ILE A 192 -32.22 22.92 7.13
N ALA A 193 -31.08 23.62 6.97
CA ALA A 193 -30.90 24.99 7.47
C ALA A 193 -31.59 26.05 6.59
N LYS A 194 -31.99 27.18 7.20
CA LYS A 194 -32.65 28.32 6.55
C LYS A 194 -31.84 28.82 5.33
N ILE A 195 -32.48 28.83 4.16
CA ILE A 195 -31.93 29.42 2.94
C ILE A 195 -32.44 30.87 2.90
N GLU A 196 -31.61 31.85 3.28
CA GLU A 196 -31.90 33.25 2.98
C GLU A 196 -31.72 33.47 1.48
N LYS A 197 -32.82 33.77 0.79
CA LYS A 197 -32.85 34.23 -0.61
C LYS A 197 -33.62 35.54 -0.63
N GLU A 198 -32.92 36.64 -0.90
CA GLU A 198 -33.52 37.85 -1.47
C GLU A 198 -33.18 37.86 -2.96
N ASP A 199 -34.20 38.04 -3.82
CA ASP A 199 -34.11 38.16 -5.28
C ASP A 199 -33.20 37.16 -6.02
N GLY A 200 -33.37 35.86 -5.73
CA GLY A 200 -32.82 34.78 -6.58
C GLY A 200 -31.30 34.61 -6.57
N LYS A 201 -30.53 35.50 -5.92
CA LYS A 201 -29.09 35.36 -5.70
C LYS A 201 -28.76 35.11 -4.23
N ARG A 202 -27.66 34.39 -4.02
CA ARG A 202 -27.22 33.86 -2.72
C ARG A 202 -26.42 34.93 -1.99
N VAL A 203 -26.93 35.46 -0.87
CA VAL A 203 -26.18 36.41 -0.04
C VAL A 203 -25.01 35.70 0.64
N LYS A 204 -23.78 36.23 0.49
CA LYS A 204 -22.61 35.76 1.25
C LYS A 204 -22.78 36.22 2.70
N LYS A 205 -22.74 35.27 3.64
CA LYS A 205 -22.86 35.54 5.07
C LYS A 205 -21.64 36.31 5.57
N ASP A 206 -21.84 37.50 6.15
CA ASP A 206 -20.80 38.27 6.79
C ASP A 206 -20.20 37.53 8.00
N PRO A 207 -18.87 37.37 8.10
CA PRO A 207 -18.24 36.59 9.17
C PRO A 207 -18.27 37.26 10.56
N LYS A 208 -18.78 38.49 10.71
CA LYS A 208 -18.73 39.27 11.95
C LYS A 208 -20.01 39.30 12.80
N ARG A 209 -21.14 38.75 12.36
CA ARG A 209 -22.39 38.75 13.16
C ARG A 209 -22.54 37.47 13.99
N LYS A 210 -22.16 37.51 15.27
CA LYS A 210 -22.51 36.47 16.25
C LYS A 210 -24.00 36.63 16.59
N VAL A 211 -24.82 35.64 16.25
CA VAL A 211 -26.24 35.57 16.64
C VAL A 211 -26.33 35.09 18.10
N ALA A 212 -27.20 35.70 18.89
CA ALA A 212 -27.37 35.44 20.33
C ALA A 212 -27.89 34.03 20.63
N LYS A 213 -27.71 33.57 21.87
CA LYS A 213 -27.86 32.17 22.31
C LYS A 213 -29.31 31.66 22.27
N GLU A 214 -30.30 32.56 22.30
CA GLU A 214 -31.74 32.25 22.33
C GLU A 214 -32.34 32.03 20.92
N ASP A 215 -31.73 32.57 19.87
CA ASP A 215 -32.19 32.41 18.47
C ASP A 215 -31.75 31.10 17.81
N LYS A 216 -31.09 30.18 18.53
CA LYS A 216 -30.64 28.89 17.97
C LYS A 216 -31.79 27.98 17.55
N SER A 217 -33.02 28.24 18.01
CA SER A 217 -34.24 27.56 17.57
C SER A 217 -34.69 27.98 16.15
N ALA A 218 -34.23 29.12 15.64
CA ALA A 218 -34.69 29.72 14.38
C ALA A 218 -33.77 29.46 13.16
N ALA A 219 -32.95 28.40 13.19
CA ALA A 219 -31.99 28.09 12.12
C ALA A 219 -32.50 27.09 11.06
N PHE A 220 -33.73 26.59 11.18
CA PHE A 220 -34.30 25.58 10.27
C PHE A 220 -35.16 26.23 9.17
N ALA A 221 -35.20 25.61 7.99
CA ALA A 221 -36.04 26.08 6.88
C ALA A 221 -37.53 25.77 7.10
N ALA A 222 -38.41 26.46 6.38
CA ALA A 222 -39.86 26.24 6.44
C ALA A 222 -40.22 24.79 6.06
N PRO A 223 -41.30 24.20 6.63
CA PRO A 223 -41.66 22.79 6.41
C PRO A 223 -41.77 22.38 4.94
N LEU A 224 -42.37 23.21 4.10
CA LEU A 224 -42.50 22.98 2.66
C LEU A 224 -41.15 22.95 1.92
N ILE A 225 -40.18 23.76 2.35
CA ILE A 225 -38.84 23.79 1.74
C ILE A 225 -38.07 22.52 2.11
N VAL A 226 -38.19 22.10 3.37
CA VAL A 226 -37.58 20.85 3.85
C VAL A 226 -38.19 19.65 3.13
N ALA A 227 -39.52 19.60 2.97
CA ALA A 227 -40.21 18.55 2.21
C ALA A 227 -39.69 18.45 0.76
N LYS A 228 -39.65 19.57 0.03
CA LYS A 228 -39.13 19.62 -1.34
C LYS A 228 -37.66 19.18 -1.44
N GLU A 229 -36.85 19.53 -0.45
CA GLU A 229 -35.45 19.09 -0.42
C GLU A 229 -35.32 17.60 -0.10
N ILE A 230 -36.19 17.03 0.75
CA ILE A 230 -36.26 15.58 1.00
C ILE A 230 -36.66 14.85 -0.30
N GLU A 231 -37.72 15.28 -0.98
CA GLU A 231 -38.16 14.71 -2.27
C GLU A 231 -37.05 14.75 -3.32
N ARG A 232 -36.41 15.91 -3.49
CA ARG A 232 -35.27 16.06 -4.39
C ARG A 232 -34.11 15.13 -4.01
N THR A 233 -33.91 14.88 -2.72
CA THR A 233 -32.85 13.99 -2.24
C THR A 233 -33.18 12.53 -2.51
N LEU A 234 -34.45 12.12 -2.37
CA LEU A 234 -34.90 10.77 -2.74
C LEU A 234 -34.78 10.52 -4.25
N GLN A 235 -34.92 11.57 -5.07
CA GLN A 235 -34.67 11.57 -6.51
C GLN A 235 -33.19 11.83 -6.88
N SER A 236 -32.26 11.72 -5.94
CA SER A 236 -30.84 11.94 -6.20
C SER A 236 -30.02 10.69 -5.92
N THR A 237 -28.93 10.52 -6.67
CA THR A 237 -27.94 9.48 -6.38
C THR A 237 -26.81 10.05 -5.52
N PRO A 238 -26.36 9.35 -4.47
CA PRO A 238 -25.22 9.79 -3.67
C PRO A 238 -23.91 9.63 -4.44
N VAL A 239 -23.02 10.61 -4.28
CA VAL A 239 -21.67 10.60 -4.87
C VAL A 239 -20.64 10.69 -3.77
N HIS A 240 -19.66 9.79 -3.82
CA HIS A 240 -18.54 9.77 -2.91
C HIS A 240 -17.23 9.67 -3.70
N LEU A 241 -16.37 10.67 -3.54
CA LEU A 241 -15.05 10.67 -4.15
C LEU A 241 -14.03 10.12 -3.14
N ALA A 242 -13.16 9.23 -3.60
CA ALA A 242 -11.94 8.87 -2.90
C ALA A 242 -10.76 9.72 -3.43
N PRO A 243 -9.64 9.81 -2.71
CA PRO A 243 -8.36 10.35 -3.21
C PRO A 243 -7.71 9.48 -4.32
N ALA A 244 -8.52 8.90 -5.19
CA ALA A 244 -8.14 8.03 -6.30
C ALA A 244 -8.57 8.67 -7.62
N THR A 245 -8.16 8.06 -8.72
CA THR A 245 -8.57 8.46 -10.08
C THR A 245 -9.90 7.85 -10.51
N THR A 246 -10.39 6.81 -9.82
CA THR A 246 -11.60 6.09 -10.19
C THR A 246 -12.74 6.32 -9.20
N VAL A 247 -13.94 6.50 -9.74
CA VAL A 247 -15.17 6.74 -8.97
C VAL A 247 -16.28 5.90 -9.56
N ALA A 248 -16.98 5.15 -8.70
CA ALA A 248 -18.18 4.40 -9.08
C ALA A 248 -19.43 5.07 -8.50
N VAL A 249 -20.43 5.32 -9.35
CA VAL A 249 -21.71 5.94 -8.99
C VAL A 249 -22.85 5.02 -9.43
N ARG A 250 -23.81 4.77 -8.56
CA ARG A 250 -25.00 3.96 -8.90
C ARG A 250 -25.93 4.79 -9.79
N VAL A 251 -26.27 4.27 -10.96
CA VAL A 251 -27.11 4.96 -11.96
C VAL A 251 -28.47 4.30 -12.16
N GLY A 252 -28.61 3.04 -11.77
CA GLY A 252 -29.85 2.30 -11.98
C GLY A 252 -29.90 0.91 -11.34
N SER A 253 -30.90 0.16 -11.77
CA SER A 253 -31.09 -1.25 -11.44
C SER A 253 -31.44 -2.05 -12.69
N SER A 254 -31.38 -3.37 -12.61
CA SER A 254 -31.79 -4.29 -13.68
C SER A 254 -33.24 -4.14 -14.13
N LYS A 255 -34.10 -3.47 -13.32
CA LYS A 255 -35.51 -3.23 -13.64
C LYS A 255 -35.74 -2.06 -14.60
N PHE A 256 -34.74 -1.20 -14.81
CA PHE A 256 -34.91 0.01 -15.61
C PHE A 256 -34.80 -0.32 -17.10
N THR A 257 -35.44 0.50 -17.94
CA THR A 257 -35.24 0.41 -19.39
C THR A 257 -33.88 0.99 -19.77
N ALA A 258 -33.35 0.59 -20.93
CA ALA A 258 -32.08 1.11 -21.44
C ALA A 258 -32.12 2.64 -21.62
N ASP A 259 -33.28 3.18 -22.02
CA ASP A 259 -33.48 4.62 -22.20
C ASP A 259 -33.45 5.36 -20.87
N GLN A 260 -34.14 4.85 -19.84
CA GLN A 260 -34.10 5.40 -18.49
C GLN A 260 -32.70 5.39 -17.89
N LEU A 261 -31.92 4.32 -18.13
CA LEU A 261 -30.52 4.25 -17.72
C LEU A 261 -29.68 5.30 -18.45
N SER A 262 -29.91 5.49 -19.75
CA SER A 262 -29.15 6.46 -20.54
C SER A 262 -29.39 7.90 -20.08
N GLU A 263 -30.63 8.27 -19.78
CA GLU A 263 -31.00 9.59 -19.26
C GLU A 263 -30.38 9.83 -17.87
N ASN A 264 -30.41 8.80 -17.01
CA ASN A 264 -29.76 8.85 -15.71
C ASN A 264 -28.23 9.00 -15.83
N ILE A 265 -27.59 8.24 -16.73
CA ILE A 265 -26.14 8.33 -16.98
C ILE A 265 -25.80 9.73 -17.48
N ALA A 266 -26.55 10.29 -18.44
CA ALA A 266 -26.32 11.64 -18.95
C ALA A 266 -26.42 12.70 -17.83
N ALA A 267 -27.46 12.62 -16.98
CA ALA A 267 -27.63 13.52 -15.84
C ALA A 267 -26.48 13.40 -14.81
N VAL A 268 -26.03 12.17 -14.54
CA VAL A 268 -24.91 11.92 -13.61
C VAL A 268 -23.59 12.42 -14.19
N VAL A 269 -23.31 12.19 -15.47
CA VAL A 269 -22.10 12.71 -16.13
C VAL A 269 -22.08 14.23 -16.07
N LYS A 270 -23.20 14.90 -16.39
CA LYS A 270 -23.33 16.36 -16.27
C LYS A 270 -23.09 16.86 -14.84
N GLY A 271 -23.71 16.22 -13.85
CA GLY A 271 -23.51 16.58 -12.45
C GLY A 271 -22.07 16.34 -11.96
N MET A 272 -21.39 15.31 -12.47
CA MET A 272 -20.01 14.99 -12.14
C MET A 272 -19.04 16.01 -12.75
N THR A 273 -19.22 16.40 -14.01
CA THR A 273 -18.35 17.34 -14.71
C THR A 273 -18.45 18.76 -14.16
N GLU A 274 -19.66 19.22 -13.81
CA GLU A 274 -19.88 20.59 -13.31
C GLU A 274 -19.41 20.76 -11.86
N LYS A 275 -19.63 19.75 -11.00
CA LYS A 275 -19.53 19.92 -9.54
C LYS A 275 -18.36 19.17 -8.90
N PHE A 276 -18.01 17.99 -9.39
CA PHE A 276 -17.09 17.08 -8.67
C PHE A 276 -15.72 16.98 -9.34
N VAL A 277 -15.66 16.85 -10.67
CA VAL A 277 -14.40 16.72 -11.43
C VAL A 277 -13.76 18.09 -11.63
N ALA A 278 -12.50 18.25 -11.20
CA ALA A 278 -11.73 19.46 -11.45
C ALA A 278 -11.37 19.57 -12.95
N LYS A 279 -11.49 20.76 -13.53
CA LYS A 279 -11.30 21.04 -14.98
C LYS A 279 -12.29 20.30 -15.90
N GLY A 280 -13.41 19.81 -15.36
CA GLY A 280 -14.51 19.22 -16.12
C GLY A 280 -14.08 18.08 -17.04
N TRP A 281 -14.52 18.12 -18.29
CA TRP A 281 -14.27 17.08 -19.30
C TRP A 281 -12.79 16.86 -19.63
N ARG A 282 -11.92 17.87 -19.51
CA ARG A 282 -10.48 17.72 -19.82
C ARG A 282 -9.77 16.70 -18.93
N ASN A 283 -10.24 16.55 -17.69
CA ASN A 283 -9.66 15.64 -16.72
C ASN A 283 -10.33 14.25 -16.72
N ILE A 284 -11.32 14.00 -17.59
CA ILE A 284 -11.92 12.67 -17.73
C ILE A 284 -11.05 11.85 -18.68
N LYS A 285 -10.69 10.64 -18.26
CA LYS A 285 -9.97 9.65 -19.06
C LYS A 285 -10.93 8.64 -19.70
N ALA A 286 -11.88 8.14 -18.93
CA ALA A 286 -12.80 7.11 -19.39
C ALA A 286 -14.10 7.08 -18.58
N ILE A 287 -15.19 6.67 -19.25
CA ILE A 287 -16.50 6.38 -18.64
C ILE A 287 -16.92 4.99 -19.07
N HIS A 288 -17.19 4.12 -18.08
CA HIS A 288 -17.66 2.75 -18.29
C HIS A 288 -18.96 2.50 -17.52
N VAL A 289 -19.75 1.52 -17.96
CA VAL A 289 -20.92 1.03 -17.22
C VAL A 289 -20.73 -0.44 -16.87
N LYS A 290 -21.09 -0.80 -15.64
CA LYS A 290 -20.84 -2.12 -15.05
C LYS A 290 -22.03 -2.56 -14.18
N GLY A 291 -22.39 -3.84 -14.26
CA GLY A 291 -23.25 -4.51 -13.26
C GLY A 291 -22.47 -4.89 -11.99
N ALA A 292 -23.07 -5.65 -11.08
CA ALA A 292 -22.38 -6.09 -9.87
C ALA A 292 -21.27 -7.09 -10.22
N ASN A 293 -21.60 -8.08 -11.06
CA ASN A 293 -20.70 -9.18 -11.42
C ASN A 293 -20.36 -9.25 -12.92
N THR A 294 -20.61 -8.18 -13.67
CA THR A 294 -20.37 -8.15 -15.13
C THR A 294 -19.04 -7.48 -15.48
N THR A 295 -18.61 -7.69 -16.72
CA THR A 295 -17.57 -6.86 -17.35
C THR A 295 -18.03 -5.41 -17.50
N ALA A 296 -17.07 -4.48 -17.48
CA ALA A 296 -17.34 -3.06 -17.66
C ALA A 296 -17.32 -2.70 -19.14
N LEU A 297 -18.41 -2.12 -19.65
CA LEU A 297 -18.54 -1.72 -21.05
C LEU A 297 -18.12 -0.25 -21.21
N PRO A 298 -17.22 0.07 -22.16
CA PRO A 298 -16.79 1.45 -22.40
C PRO A 298 -17.89 2.25 -23.11
N ILE A 299 -18.22 3.41 -22.54
CA ILE A 299 -19.11 4.38 -23.15
C ILE A 299 -18.32 5.53 -23.75
N TRP A 300 -17.25 5.97 -23.09
CA TRP A 300 -16.45 7.09 -23.55
C TRP A 300 -14.98 6.90 -23.15
N LEU A 301 -14.06 7.23 -24.05
CA LEU A 301 -12.61 7.18 -23.84
C LEU A 301 -11.98 8.46 -24.39
N ALA A 302 -11.06 9.05 -23.62
CA ALA A 302 -10.29 10.20 -24.07
C ALA A 302 -9.19 9.77 -25.05
N ASN A 303 -9.01 10.54 -26.13
CA ASN A 303 -7.89 10.33 -27.06
C ASN A 303 -6.57 10.84 -26.47
N GLU A 304 -6.62 11.94 -25.72
CA GLU A 304 -5.46 12.55 -25.07
C GLU A 304 -5.37 12.06 -23.62
N LEU A 305 -4.17 11.71 -23.14
CA LEU A 305 -3.94 11.24 -21.78
C LEU A 305 -3.44 12.33 -20.83
N TRP A 306 -3.01 13.48 -21.34
CA TRP A 306 -2.58 14.65 -20.57
C TRP A 306 -3.74 15.61 -20.26
N VAL A 307 -3.56 16.48 -19.25
CA VAL A 307 -4.58 17.46 -18.83
C VAL A 307 -4.24 18.86 -19.36
N GLU A 308 -2.96 19.18 -19.45
CA GLU A 308 -2.41 20.42 -20.02
C GLU A 308 -1.29 20.06 -21.00
N ASP A 309 -1.10 20.86 -22.05
CA ASP A 309 -0.09 20.58 -23.08
C ASP A 309 1.35 20.66 -22.53
N ALA A 310 1.54 21.39 -21.42
CA ALA A 310 2.81 21.42 -20.67
C ALA A 310 3.14 20.09 -19.94
N ASP A 311 2.19 19.16 -19.81
CA ASP A 311 2.44 17.81 -19.29
C ASP A 311 3.05 16.88 -20.38
N VAL A 312 3.13 17.33 -21.64
CA VAL A 312 3.74 16.59 -22.75
C VAL A 312 5.21 16.98 -22.86
N VAL A 313 6.10 16.03 -22.56
CA VAL A 313 7.51 16.18 -22.91
C VAL A 313 7.62 15.88 -24.39
N GLU A 314 7.89 16.88 -25.23
CA GLU A 314 8.16 16.65 -26.64
C GLU A 314 9.41 15.77 -26.74
N ALA A 315 9.22 14.55 -27.27
CA ALA A 315 10.34 13.77 -27.75
C ALA A 315 10.86 14.47 -29.00
N GLU A 316 12.16 14.80 -29.05
CA GLU A 316 12.83 15.23 -30.27
C GLU A 316 12.79 14.10 -31.31
N THR A 317 11.66 13.96 -32.01
CA THR A 317 11.55 13.22 -33.25
C THR A 317 11.72 14.19 -34.40
N ALA A 318 12.95 14.69 -34.58
CA ALA A 318 13.35 15.48 -35.74
C ALA A 318 14.79 15.16 -36.13
N ALA A 319 15.07 13.90 -36.50
CA ALA A 319 16.31 13.53 -37.20
C ALA A 319 16.25 12.12 -37.84
N ILE A 320 15.22 11.78 -38.63
CA ILE A 320 15.26 10.54 -39.45
C ILE A 320 14.95 10.77 -40.95
N GLU A 321 14.49 11.94 -41.40
CA GLU A 321 14.16 12.12 -42.84
C GLU A 321 15.15 12.93 -43.69
N ASP A 322 16.15 13.62 -43.12
CA ASP A 322 17.08 14.45 -43.92
C ASP A 322 18.50 13.87 -44.14
N ALA A 323 18.76 12.63 -43.71
CA ALA A 323 20.06 11.97 -43.91
C ALA A 323 20.25 11.30 -45.31
N ALA A 324 19.34 11.55 -46.27
CA ALA A 324 19.43 10.98 -47.62
C ALA A 324 20.11 11.88 -48.67
N LYS A 325 20.50 13.13 -48.34
CA LYS A 325 21.15 14.03 -49.31
C LYS A 325 22.18 14.97 -48.68
N ALA A 326 23.39 14.48 -48.36
CA ALA A 326 24.63 15.27 -48.44
C ALA A 326 25.87 14.44 -48.06
N GLY A 327 26.25 13.50 -48.92
CA GLY A 327 27.62 12.98 -48.90
C GLY A 327 28.56 13.97 -49.59
N LYS A 328 29.52 14.56 -48.86
CA LYS A 328 30.97 14.68 -49.19
C LYS A 328 31.64 15.97 -48.70
N LYS A 329 32.81 15.72 -48.07
CA LYS A 329 34.09 16.47 -48.02
C LYS A 329 34.35 17.43 -46.84
N ARG A 330 35.31 16.98 -45.99
CA ARG A 330 36.59 17.63 -45.56
C ARG A 330 36.43 18.98 -44.81
N LYS A 331 37.17 19.38 -43.76
CA LYS A 331 38.52 19.08 -43.26
C LYS A 331 38.76 19.82 -41.91
N SER A 332 39.51 19.21 -40.98
CA SER A 332 40.58 19.74 -40.09
C SER A 332 40.51 21.09 -39.31
N THR A 333 41.25 21.05 -38.17
CA THR A 333 41.83 22.14 -37.30
C THR A 333 40.87 22.81 -36.32
N GLY A 334 41.20 23.12 -35.06
CA GLY A 334 42.45 23.10 -34.28
C GLY A 334 42.23 23.94 -33.00
N ASP A 335 43.01 23.65 -31.97
CA ASP A 335 43.16 24.19 -30.60
C ASP A 335 42.50 25.50 -30.07
N GLU A 336 42.21 25.41 -28.76
CA GLU A 336 42.30 26.36 -27.64
C GLU A 336 42.01 27.88 -27.84
N LYS A 337 41.05 28.41 -27.07
CA LYS A 337 41.35 29.42 -26.03
C LYS A 337 40.19 29.78 -25.08
N LEU A 338 40.64 30.09 -23.88
CA LEU A 338 40.04 30.53 -22.62
C LEU A 338 39.39 31.94 -22.62
N LEU A 339 38.49 32.14 -21.62
CA LEU A 339 38.18 33.36 -20.81
C LEU A 339 36.85 34.15 -21.01
N GLU A 340 36.06 34.11 -19.93
CA GLU A 340 35.36 35.19 -19.19
C GLU A 340 34.41 36.23 -19.86
N GLY A 341 33.13 36.19 -19.43
CA GLY A 341 32.52 37.25 -18.61
C GLY A 341 31.94 38.54 -19.24
N LYS A 342 30.60 38.66 -19.34
CA LYS A 342 29.71 39.69 -18.71
C LYS A 342 28.35 39.89 -19.42
N LYS A 343 27.29 39.99 -18.58
CA LYS A 343 26.05 40.82 -18.63
C LYS A 343 25.87 41.70 -19.90
N SER A 344 24.70 41.95 -20.50
CA SER A 344 23.27 41.89 -20.13
C SER A 344 22.47 42.51 -21.31
N LYS A 345 21.24 42.06 -21.63
CA LYS A 345 20.11 42.99 -21.89
C LYS A 345 18.75 42.30 -21.95
N LYS A 346 17.81 42.99 -21.32
CA LYS A 346 16.41 42.71 -21.06
C LYS A 346 15.56 43.47 -22.08
N SER A 347 14.50 42.86 -22.60
CA SER A 347 13.29 43.59 -23.01
C SER A 347 12.06 42.81 -22.57
N LYS A 348 11.08 43.58 -22.12
CA LYS A 348 10.07 43.32 -21.10
C LYS A 348 8.69 43.31 -21.77
N SER A 349 7.79 42.44 -21.35
CA SER A 349 6.37 42.79 -21.22
C SER A 349 5.88 42.26 -19.88
N THR A 350 5.24 43.16 -19.16
CA THR A 350 4.80 43.12 -17.77
C THR A 350 3.31 43.25 -17.75
N GLU A 351 2.63 42.46 -16.91
CA GLU A 351 1.47 42.81 -16.08
C GLU A 351 0.96 41.51 -15.45
N ASP A 352 1.36 41.24 -14.19
CA ASP A 352 0.65 40.37 -13.21
C ASP A 352 1.45 40.07 -11.90
N ASP A 353 2.62 40.67 -11.66
CA ASP A 353 3.48 40.33 -10.51
C ASP A 353 3.32 41.21 -9.24
N ASP A 354 2.46 42.23 -9.21
CA ASP A 354 2.41 43.18 -8.07
C ASP A 354 1.45 42.78 -6.92
N GLU A 355 0.59 41.77 -7.07
CA GLU A 355 -0.31 41.34 -5.98
C GLU A 355 0.30 40.31 -5.01
N GLU A 356 1.24 39.46 -5.45
CA GLU A 356 1.82 38.43 -4.58
C GLU A 356 2.86 39.00 -3.60
N ALA A 357 3.66 39.98 -4.02
CA ALA A 357 4.74 40.54 -3.18
C ALA A 357 4.23 41.26 -1.92
N SER A 358 3.09 41.95 -2.02
CA SER A 358 2.45 42.64 -0.89
C SER A 358 1.91 41.66 0.17
N SER A 359 1.44 40.48 -0.27
CA SER A 359 0.88 39.45 0.60
C SER A 359 1.94 38.70 1.42
N VAL A 360 3.15 38.56 0.86
CA VAL A 360 4.30 37.92 1.51
C VAL A 360 4.95 38.85 2.53
N ALA A 361 5.04 40.14 2.23
CA ALA A 361 5.50 41.16 3.18
C ALA A 361 4.58 41.28 4.40
N ALA A 362 3.26 41.32 4.18
CA ALA A 362 2.27 41.37 5.26
C ALA A 362 2.26 40.10 6.14
N ARG A 363 2.54 38.93 5.55
CA ARG A 363 2.69 37.67 6.31
C ARG A 363 3.98 37.63 7.13
N LYS A 364 5.10 38.15 6.62
CA LYS A 364 6.37 38.23 7.36
C LYS A 364 6.27 39.18 8.56
N GLU A 365 5.62 40.33 8.39
CA GLU A 365 5.43 41.30 9.48
C GLU A 365 4.51 40.75 10.58
N LYS A 366 3.46 40.01 10.20
CA LYS A 366 2.54 39.35 11.15
C LYS A 366 3.22 38.21 11.92
N LEU A 367 4.12 37.48 11.28
CA LEU A 367 4.91 36.42 11.92
C LEU A 367 5.98 37.00 12.87
N ALA A 368 6.56 38.15 12.53
CA ALA A 368 7.49 38.87 13.38
C ALA A 368 6.80 39.44 14.64
N LYS A 369 5.59 40.01 14.50
CA LYS A 369 4.77 40.47 15.64
C LYS A 369 4.33 39.32 16.55
N LEU A 370 3.99 38.16 15.99
CA LEU A 370 3.66 36.96 16.77
C LEU A 370 4.87 36.37 17.50
N LYS A 371 6.07 36.43 16.90
CA LYS A 371 7.31 36.03 17.57
C LYS A 371 7.74 37.01 18.65
N ALA A 372 7.51 38.31 18.48
CA ALA A 372 7.78 39.32 19.49
C ALA A 372 6.83 39.19 20.69
N GLN A 373 5.53 38.93 20.45
CA GLN A 373 4.56 38.64 21.52
C GLN A 373 4.91 37.36 22.30
N ALA A 374 5.38 36.32 21.63
CA ALA A 374 5.80 35.09 22.30
C ALA A 374 7.12 35.21 23.09
N LEU A 375 7.91 36.26 22.85
CA LEU A 375 9.12 36.57 23.62
C LEU A 375 8.82 37.44 24.86
N ASP A 376 7.76 38.24 24.83
CA ASP A 376 7.34 39.11 25.95
C ASP A 376 6.57 38.32 27.04
N ASP A 377 5.86 37.25 26.65
CA ASP A 377 5.17 36.33 27.57
C ASP A 377 6.11 35.34 28.31
N GLY A 378 7.43 35.44 28.08
CA GLY A 378 8.45 34.52 28.60
C GLY A 378 9.16 34.95 29.88
N GLU A 379 8.90 36.15 30.42
CA GLU A 379 9.65 36.70 31.54
C GLU A 379 8.73 37.05 32.72
N THR A 380 8.31 36.05 33.50
CA THR A 380 7.93 36.16 34.92
C THR A 380 7.58 34.80 35.52
N VAL A 381 8.59 34.06 36.00
CA VAL A 381 8.37 33.06 37.07
C VAL A 381 9.57 33.14 38.03
N LYS A 382 9.36 33.77 39.19
CA LYS A 382 10.25 33.65 40.36
C LYS A 382 9.73 32.55 41.28
N VAL A 383 10.72 31.83 41.82
CA VAL A 383 10.68 30.69 42.74
C VAL A 383 10.13 31.09 44.12
N GLU A 384 9.30 30.24 44.74
CA GLU A 384 9.32 30.04 46.20
C GLU A 384 8.72 28.69 46.63
N ALA A 385 9.42 28.02 47.54
CA ALA A 385 9.18 26.68 48.07
C ALA A 385 8.27 26.68 49.33
N PRO A 386 7.76 25.52 49.80
CA PRO A 386 6.62 25.46 50.71
C PRO A 386 7.01 25.44 52.20
N LYS A 387 6.17 26.04 53.06
CA LYS A 387 6.22 25.85 54.53
C LYS A 387 4.83 25.75 55.18
N ALA A 388 4.59 24.55 55.73
CA ALA A 388 3.90 24.13 56.96
C ALA A 388 2.88 25.04 57.71
N LYS A 389 1.75 24.41 58.10
CA LYS A 389 1.16 24.23 59.47
C LYS A 389 -0.19 23.47 59.29
N ALA A 390 -0.40 22.22 59.75
CA ALA A 390 -0.62 21.72 61.12
C ALA A 390 -1.72 22.50 61.88
N ALA A 391 -2.69 21.96 62.61
CA ALA A 391 -3.20 20.62 62.94
C ALA A 391 -4.45 20.85 63.85
N THR A 392 -5.36 19.87 64.02
CA THR A 392 -6.03 19.44 65.28
C THR A 392 -7.26 18.54 64.99
N THR A 393 -7.16 17.21 65.20
CA THR A 393 -7.63 16.37 66.35
C THR A 393 -9.14 16.04 66.29
N SER A 394 -9.68 14.83 66.52
CA SER A 394 -9.35 13.65 67.37
C SER A 394 -10.27 12.46 66.94
N THR A 395 -9.79 11.25 66.60
CA THR A 395 -9.67 9.99 67.42
C THR A 395 -10.86 9.63 68.36
N PRO A 396 -11.14 8.34 68.72
CA PRO A 396 -10.30 7.13 68.65
C PRO A 396 -10.97 5.78 68.22
N HIS A 397 -10.12 4.78 67.93
CA HIS A 397 -10.34 3.31 67.89
C HIS A 397 -10.57 2.69 69.32
N PRO A 398 -10.55 1.35 69.65
CA PRO A 398 -10.19 0.09 68.95
C PRO A 398 -11.08 -1.16 69.37
N PRO A 399 -10.59 -2.41 69.58
CA PRO A 399 -10.56 -3.56 68.65
C PRO A 399 -11.08 -4.91 69.27
N LEU A 400 -10.86 -6.07 68.60
CA LEU A 400 -10.63 -7.46 69.14
C LEU A 400 -10.62 -8.44 67.93
N GLN A 401 -9.57 -9.15 67.48
CA GLN A 401 -8.67 -10.21 67.99
C GLN A 401 -9.21 -11.68 68.09
N LYS A 402 -8.47 -12.58 67.38
CA LYS A 402 -8.18 -14.04 67.58
C LYS A 402 -9.21 -15.08 67.05
N LEU A 403 -8.85 -16.21 66.42
CA LEU A 403 -7.86 -17.25 66.80
C LEU A 403 -7.25 -18.10 65.64
N LYS A 404 -5.97 -18.50 65.83
CA LYS A 404 -5.19 -19.76 65.56
C LYS A 404 -5.39 -20.56 64.25
N VAL A 405 -4.39 -20.74 63.37
CA VAL A 405 -3.15 -21.59 63.40
C VAL A 405 -3.43 -23.10 63.41
N ILE A 406 -2.97 -23.83 62.37
CA ILE A 406 -2.30 -25.15 62.43
C ILE A 406 -1.43 -25.38 61.16
N ALA A 407 -0.16 -25.70 61.44
CA ALA A 407 0.86 -26.52 60.75
C ALA A 407 1.44 -26.16 59.35
N MET A 408 2.79 -26.07 59.39
CA MET A 408 3.78 -26.02 58.32
C MET A 408 4.05 -27.41 57.70
N ILE A 409 4.52 -27.46 56.45
CA ILE A 409 5.77 -28.12 55.96
C ILE A 409 5.88 -27.94 54.41
N PRO A 410 7.08 -27.74 53.83
CA PRO A 410 7.28 -27.09 52.53
C PRO A 410 7.75 -28.05 51.42
N ILE A 411 7.43 -27.77 50.15
CA ILE A 411 8.09 -28.38 48.99
C ILE A 411 8.34 -27.35 47.89
N ALA A 412 9.59 -27.32 47.44
CA ALA A 412 10.13 -26.48 46.39
C ALA A 412 9.62 -26.84 44.98
N ARG A 413 9.91 -25.93 44.03
CA ARG A 413 9.91 -26.07 42.55
C ARG A 413 8.54 -25.91 41.87
N HIS A 414 8.44 -24.88 41.01
CA HIS A 414 8.32 -25.07 39.56
C HIS A 414 8.37 -23.73 38.82
N SER A 415 9.59 -23.28 38.54
CA SER A 415 9.93 -22.47 37.38
C SER A 415 10.33 -23.43 36.24
N ALA A 416 9.35 -23.97 35.52
CA ALA A 416 9.58 -24.74 34.28
C ALA A 416 8.25 -25.09 33.60
N LEU A 417 7.63 -24.12 32.91
CA LEU A 417 6.56 -24.39 31.93
C LEU A 417 6.73 -23.48 30.71
N ARG A 418 7.85 -23.70 30.01
CA ARG A 418 7.99 -23.44 28.56
C ARG A 418 8.97 -24.45 27.95
N ALA A 419 8.75 -25.70 28.29
CA ALA A 419 9.26 -26.89 27.64
C ALA A 419 8.18 -27.96 27.88
N VAL A 420 7.94 -28.84 26.91
CA VAL A 420 6.85 -29.83 26.85
C VAL A 420 5.61 -29.34 26.09
N ARG A 421 5.79 -29.14 24.79
CA ARG A 421 4.75 -29.41 23.78
C ARG A 421 5.40 -29.90 22.48
N SER A 422 6.14 -31.00 22.60
CA SER A 422 6.69 -31.76 21.47
C SER A 422 6.86 -33.22 21.87
N GLN A 423 5.76 -33.91 22.18
CA GLN A 423 5.81 -35.34 22.49
C GLN A 423 4.44 -36.03 22.33
N ILE A 424 3.79 -35.87 21.18
CA ILE A 424 2.85 -36.87 20.64
C ILE A 424 2.94 -36.83 19.11
N TYR A 425 3.91 -37.56 18.56
CA TYR A 425 3.82 -38.11 17.20
C TYR A 425 4.43 -39.52 17.27
N PRO A 426 3.78 -40.53 16.66
CA PRO A 426 4.28 -41.90 16.71
C PRO A 426 5.62 -41.98 15.99
N THR A 427 6.58 -42.63 16.63
CA THR A 427 7.92 -42.93 16.09
C THR A 427 7.80 -43.80 14.85
N ARG A 428 7.79 -43.18 13.66
CA ARG A 428 8.10 -43.86 12.40
C ARG A 428 9.61 -44.04 12.37
N ALA A 429 10.04 -45.31 12.35
CA ALA A 429 11.45 -45.70 12.27
C ALA A 429 12.21 -44.86 11.23
N LEU A 430 13.40 -44.39 11.62
CA LEU A 430 14.39 -43.75 10.75
C LEU A 430 14.67 -44.65 9.54
N ARG A 431 13.96 -44.42 8.43
CA ARG A 431 14.46 -44.79 7.11
C ARG A 431 15.61 -43.84 6.85
N GLN A 432 16.83 -44.36 6.88
CA GLN A 432 17.93 -43.76 6.13
C GLN A 432 17.40 -43.41 4.73
N PRO A 433 17.66 -42.21 4.18
CA PRO A 433 17.29 -41.94 2.81
C PRO A 433 18.02 -42.97 1.96
N ALA A 434 17.27 -43.88 1.35
CA ALA A 434 17.80 -44.70 0.29
C ALA A 434 18.29 -43.71 -0.76
N SER A 435 19.60 -43.65 -0.97
CA SER A 435 20.22 -42.95 -2.08
C SER A 435 19.48 -43.38 -3.34
N SER A 436 18.63 -42.50 -3.87
CA SER A 436 17.82 -42.80 -5.05
C SER A 436 18.79 -43.11 -6.19
N SER A 437 18.46 -44.10 -7.00
CA SER A 437 19.20 -44.42 -8.23
C SER A 437 19.23 -43.24 -9.22
N LEU A 438 18.41 -42.21 -9.01
CA LEU A 438 18.36 -40.96 -9.78
C LEU A 438 19.39 -39.91 -9.35
N ALA A 439 19.99 -40.01 -8.16
CA ALA A 439 21.02 -39.06 -7.71
C ALA A 439 22.26 -39.01 -8.63
N ARG A 440 22.48 -40.03 -9.46
CA ARG A 440 23.55 -40.05 -10.48
C ARG A 440 23.24 -39.24 -11.75
N LEU A 441 21.99 -38.85 -11.98
CA LEU A 441 21.56 -38.06 -13.14
C LEU A 441 21.31 -36.58 -12.79
N LEU A 442 21.41 -36.23 -11.50
CA LEU A 442 21.29 -34.84 -11.05
C LEU A 442 22.60 -34.11 -11.36
N SER A 443 22.51 -32.94 -12.00
CA SER A 443 23.65 -32.08 -12.29
C SER A 443 23.21 -30.64 -12.06
N THR A 444 23.87 -29.97 -11.11
CA THR A 444 23.47 -28.64 -10.66
C THR A 444 24.44 -27.58 -11.15
N LEU A 445 23.93 -26.55 -11.81
CA LEU A 445 24.65 -25.32 -12.12
C LEU A 445 24.33 -24.25 -11.08
N ALA A 446 25.29 -23.96 -10.20
CA ALA A 446 25.21 -22.87 -9.24
C ALA A 446 25.72 -21.56 -9.90
N VAL A 447 24.80 -20.64 -10.19
CA VAL A 447 25.12 -19.33 -10.75
C VAL A 447 25.60 -18.43 -9.62
N LEU A 448 26.86 -18.05 -9.66
CA LEU A 448 27.49 -17.25 -8.62
C LEU A 448 27.50 -15.77 -9.04
N GLU A 449 27.25 -14.92 -8.05
CA GLU A 449 27.33 -13.46 -8.16
C GLU A 449 28.72 -13.00 -7.70
N GLN A 450 29.36 -12.15 -8.51
CA GLN A 450 30.64 -11.53 -8.21
C GLN A 450 30.52 -10.00 -8.32
N ARG A 451 31.37 -9.29 -7.59
CA ARG A 451 31.53 -7.85 -7.71
C ARG A 451 32.98 -7.46 -7.47
N GLU A 452 33.56 -6.71 -8.40
CA GLU A 452 34.95 -6.25 -8.32
C GLU A 452 35.94 -7.42 -8.08
N GLY A 453 35.68 -8.58 -8.70
CA GLY A 453 36.52 -9.77 -8.56
C GLY A 453 36.35 -10.53 -7.24
N LYS A 454 35.34 -10.21 -6.42
CA LYS A 454 35.02 -10.92 -5.18
C LYS A 454 33.67 -11.61 -5.23
N LEU A 455 33.58 -12.81 -4.67
CA LEU A 455 32.31 -13.51 -4.55
C LEU A 455 31.38 -12.85 -3.52
N GLN A 456 30.10 -12.76 -3.87
CA GLN A 456 29.06 -12.34 -2.93
C GLN A 456 28.60 -13.51 -2.05
N ASN A 457 28.18 -13.20 -0.82
CA ASN A 457 27.71 -14.22 0.13
C ASN A 457 26.44 -14.97 -0.35
N SER A 458 25.64 -14.34 -1.21
CA SER A 458 24.51 -14.98 -1.90
C SER A 458 24.94 -16.23 -2.70
N SER A 459 26.15 -16.21 -3.26
CA SER A 459 26.76 -17.31 -4.00
C SER A 459 27.03 -18.51 -3.10
N LEU A 460 27.53 -18.29 -1.87
CA LEU A 460 27.78 -19.37 -0.90
C LEU A 460 26.48 -20.07 -0.49
N SER A 461 25.39 -19.31 -0.36
CA SER A 461 24.07 -19.88 -0.05
C SER A 461 23.51 -20.72 -1.20
N ALA A 462 23.77 -20.31 -2.45
CA ALA A 462 23.38 -21.07 -3.63
C ALA A 462 24.14 -22.41 -3.71
N ILE A 463 25.44 -22.40 -3.41
CA ILE A 463 26.26 -23.61 -3.35
C ILE A 463 25.76 -24.55 -2.24
N ALA A 464 25.46 -24.02 -1.04
CA ALA A 464 24.92 -24.80 0.06
C ALA A 464 23.61 -25.51 -0.31
N ALA A 465 22.71 -24.81 -1.02
CA ALA A 465 21.48 -25.41 -1.51
C ALA A 465 21.73 -26.47 -2.60
N ALA A 466 22.65 -26.22 -3.52
CA ALA A 466 23.05 -27.17 -4.55
C ALA A 466 23.62 -28.47 -3.94
N GLN A 467 24.46 -28.37 -2.91
CA GLN A 467 24.97 -29.53 -2.19
C GLN A 467 23.87 -30.34 -1.50
N LYS A 468 22.83 -29.65 -1.00
CA LYS A 468 21.68 -30.31 -0.37
C LYS A 468 20.79 -31.05 -1.39
N LEU A 469 20.73 -30.59 -2.64
CA LEU A 469 20.07 -31.34 -3.73
C LEU A 469 20.79 -32.66 -4.03
N GLY A 470 22.11 -32.66 -3.89
CA GLY A 470 22.97 -33.79 -4.23
C GLY A 470 23.35 -33.82 -5.71
N GLY A 471 24.18 -34.78 -6.08
CA GLY A 471 24.82 -34.84 -7.41
C GLY A 471 26.00 -33.88 -7.57
N PRO A 472 26.68 -33.91 -8.71
CA PRO A 472 27.73 -32.95 -9.06
C PRO A 472 27.23 -31.51 -9.11
N VAL A 473 28.01 -30.60 -8.52
CA VAL A 473 27.75 -29.16 -8.52
C VAL A 473 28.84 -28.45 -9.32
N THR A 474 28.42 -27.75 -10.38
CA THR A 474 29.27 -26.87 -11.18
C THR A 474 28.93 -25.43 -10.87
N ALA A 475 29.92 -24.60 -10.57
CA ALA A 475 29.74 -23.16 -10.44
C ALA A 475 29.79 -22.48 -11.82
N PHE A 476 29.03 -21.40 -12.00
CA PHE A 476 29.09 -20.55 -13.18
C PHE A 476 29.37 -19.10 -12.79
N LEU A 477 30.37 -18.49 -13.44
CA LEU A 477 30.78 -17.09 -13.26
C LEU A 477 31.09 -16.45 -14.62
N ALA A 478 30.72 -15.19 -14.79
CA ALA A 478 31.13 -14.40 -15.95
C ALA A 478 31.47 -12.96 -15.54
N GLY A 479 32.43 -12.34 -16.23
CA GLY A 479 32.87 -10.97 -15.97
C GLY A 479 34.29 -10.71 -16.45
N SER A 480 34.83 -9.54 -16.11
CA SER A 480 36.21 -9.19 -16.44
C SER A 480 37.19 -9.82 -15.46
N GLY A 481 38.23 -10.50 -15.96
CA GLY A 481 39.28 -11.10 -15.12
C GLY A 481 38.80 -12.13 -14.08
N VAL A 482 37.63 -12.72 -14.29
CA VAL A 482 36.98 -13.60 -13.30
C VAL A 482 37.73 -14.90 -13.07
N LYS A 483 38.53 -15.41 -14.02
CA LYS A 483 39.28 -16.67 -13.80
C LYS A 483 40.34 -16.51 -12.72
N GLY A 484 41.07 -15.40 -12.73
CA GLY A 484 42.14 -15.12 -11.78
C GLY A 484 41.66 -14.67 -10.41
N THR A 485 40.38 -14.30 -10.27
CA THR A 485 39.81 -13.69 -9.07
C THR A 485 38.68 -14.54 -8.50
N SER A 486 37.42 -14.22 -8.80
CA SER A 486 36.22 -14.83 -8.24
C SER A 486 36.12 -16.33 -8.52
N ALA A 487 36.58 -16.80 -9.69
CA ALA A 487 36.56 -18.23 -10.03
C ALA A 487 37.65 -19.00 -9.28
N ALA A 488 38.83 -18.40 -9.07
CA ALA A 488 39.88 -18.97 -8.23
C ALA A 488 39.47 -19.03 -6.75
N GLU A 489 38.69 -18.04 -6.28
CA GLU A 489 38.03 -18.07 -4.98
C GLU A 489 36.98 -19.19 -4.92
N ALA A 490 36.11 -19.29 -5.93
CA ALA A 490 35.08 -20.33 -6.01
C ALA A 490 35.69 -21.74 -6.03
N ALA A 491 36.79 -21.94 -6.75
CA ALA A 491 37.45 -23.24 -6.89
C ALA A 491 37.92 -23.85 -5.56
N LYS A 492 38.16 -22.99 -4.55
CA LYS A 492 38.56 -23.40 -3.18
C LYS A 492 37.38 -23.82 -2.31
N ILE A 493 36.14 -23.59 -2.76
CA ILE A 493 34.94 -23.96 -2.02
C ILE A 493 34.74 -25.46 -2.11
N LYS A 494 34.61 -26.11 -0.95
CA LYS A 494 34.38 -27.54 -0.86
C LYS A 494 33.04 -27.91 -1.50
N GLY A 495 33.02 -29.00 -2.27
CA GLY A 495 31.79 -29.58 -2.85
C GLY A 495 31.44 -29.08 -4.25
N LEU A 496 32.28 -28.26 -4.88
CA LEU A 496 32.24 -27.98 -6.31
C LEU A 496 33.11 -28.99 -7.07
N GLU A 497 32.60 -29.49 -8.19
CA GLU A 497 33.37 -30.32 -9.13
C GLU A 497 34.15 -29.43 -10.10
N LYS A 498 33.46 -28.44 -10.68
CA LYS A 498 33.99 -27.56 -11.73
C LYS A 498 33.52 -26.12 -11.52
N VAL A 499 34.29 -25.19 -12.05
CA VAL A 499 33.93 -23.76 -12.14
C VAL A 499 34.00 -23.37 -13.61
N VAL A 500 32.83 -23.17 -14.23
CA VAL A 500 32.73 -22.62 -15.58
C VAL A 500 32.88 -21.11 -15.49
N ALA A 501 33.92 -20.58 -16.13
CA ALA A 501 34.21 -19.16 -16.15
C ALA A 501 34.18 -18.61 -17.58
N VAL A 502 33.53 -17.47 -17.78
CA VAL A 502 33.51 -16.72 -19.04
C VAL A 502 34.11 -15.34 -18.82
N GLU A 503 35.24 -15.07 -19.48
CA GLU A 503 35.94 -13.79 -19.35
C GLU A 503 35.55 -12.85 -20.49
N ASN A 504 34.76 -11.83 -20.16
CA ASN A 504 34.40 -10.75 -21.07
C ASN A 504 33.90 -9.55 -20.26
N ASP A 505 34.39 -8.35 -20.59
CA ASP A 505 34.03 -7.09 -19.93
C ASP A 505 32.53 -6.79 -20.03
N ALA A 506 31.85 -7.28 -21.06
CA ALA A 506 30.41 -7.11 -21.24
C ALA A 506 29.58 -7.69 -20.07
N TYR A 507 30.12 -8.67 -19.34
CA TYR A 507 29.41 -9.34 -18.23
C TYR A 507 29.75 -8.77 -16.85
N GLU A 508 30.69 -7.83 -16.76
CA GLU A 508 31.20 -7.32 -15.47
C GLU A 508 30.09 -6.71 -14.59
N LYS A 509 29.11 -6.04 -15.20
CA LYS A 509 27.97 -5.42 -14.49
C LYS A 509 26.78 -6.35 -14.30
N GLY A 510 26.86 -7.60 -14.78
CA GLY A 510 25.80 -8.60 -14.58
C GLY A 510 24.44 -8.21 -15.16
N LEU A 511 24.41 -7.49 -16.30
CA LEU A 511 23.15 -7.07 -16.92
C LEU A 511 22.34 -8.28 -17.39
N PRO A 512 21.07 -8.42 -17.00
CA PRO A 512 20.29 -9.62 -17.32
C PRO A 512 19.99 -9.78 -18.82
N GLU A 513 20.11 -8.74 -19.63
CA GLU A 513 19.88 -8.74 -21.09
C GLU A 513 20.93 -9.56 -21.85
N ASN A 514 22.21 -9.42 -21.50
CA ASN A 514 23.30 -10.16 -22.13
C ASN A 514 23.72 -11.40 -21.33
N TYR A 515 23.53 -11.39 -20.01
CA TYR A 515 23.89 -12.52 -19.15
C TYR A 515 22.91 -13.70 -19.28
N ALA A 516 21.62 -13.46 -19.55
CA ALA A 516 20.64 -14.54 -19.69
C ALA A 516 20.89 -15.43 -20.92
N PRO A 517 21.11 -14.90 -22.15
CA PRO A 517 21.47 -15.71 -23.31
C PRO A 517 22.75 -16.52 -23.10
N LEU A 518 23.79 -15.88 -22.54
CA LEU A 518 25.05 -16.52 -22.18
C LEU A 518 24.83 -17.74 -21.28
N LEU A 519 24.05 -17.55 -20.21
CA LEU A 519 23.77 -18.61 -19.26
C LEU A 519 22.97 -19.75 -19.90
N VAL A 520 21.98 -19.45 -20.76
CA VAL A 520 21.19 -20.48 -21.47
C VAL A 520 22.05 -21.35 -22.37
N GLU A 521 23.01 -20.79 -23.10
CA GLU A 521 23.93 -21.57 -23.94
C GLU A 521 24.81 -22.52 -23.11
N ASN A 522 25.35 -22.02 -22.00
CA ASN A 522 26.15 -22.83 -21.09
C ASN A 522 25.30 -23.91 -20.39
N ILE A 523 24.04 -23.61 -20.08
CA ILE A 523 23.09 -24.60 -19.52
C ILE A 523 22.89 -25.76 -20.50
N LYS A 524 22.64 -25.44 -21.78
CA LYS A 524 22.40 -26.44 -22.82
C LYS A 524 23.63 -27.29 -23.10
N LYS A 525 24.82 -26.68 -23.16
CA LYS A 525 26.09 -27.39 -23.41
C LYS A 525 26.46 -28.35 -22.27
N GLY A 526 26.18 -27.97 -21.02
CA GLY A 526 26.50 -28.78 -19.85
C GLY A 526 25.39 -29.74 -19.41
N GLU A 527 24.25 -29.76 -20.12
CA GLU A 527 23.10 -30.65 -19.86
C GLU A 527 22.62 -30.64 -18.39
N TYR A 528 22.63 -29.46 -17.75
CA TYR A 528 22.28 -29.33 -16.33
C TYR A 528 20.78 -29.52 -16.09
N THR A 529 20.45 -30.23 -15.00
CA THR A 529 19.05 -30.48 -14.59
C THR A 529 18.55 -29.45 -13.58
N HIS A 530 19.45 -28.83 -12.81
CA HIS A 530 19.10 -27.85 -11.77
C HIS A 530 19.94 -26.59 -11.93
N ILE A 531 19.29 -25.43 -11.96
CA ILE A 531 19.94 -24.12 -12.05
C ILE A 531 19.60 -23.35 -10.77
N VAL A 532 20.61 -23.01 -9.99
CA VAL A 532 20.44 -22.45 -8.65
C VAL A 532 21.20 -21.14 -8.54
N ALA A 533 20.54 -20.08 -8.06
CA ALA A 533 21.17 -18.81 -7.72
C ALA A 533 20.69 -18.29 -6.36
N GLY A 534 21.45 -17.40 -5.75
CA GLY A 534 20.97 -16.68 -4.57
C GLY A 534 19.77 -15.78 -4.92
N HIS A 535 18.81 -15.63 -4.00
CA HIS A 535 17.67 -14.72 -4.16
C HIS A 535 18.06 -13.23 -3.95
N SER A 536 19.20 -12.83 -4.51
CA SER A 536 19.73 -11.47 -4.53
C SER A 536 19.06 -10.61 -5.61
N ALA A 537 19.43 -9.33 -5.71
CA ALA A 537 18.96 -8.47 -6.80
C ALA A 537 19.34 -9.05 -8.17
N PHE A 538 20.56 -9.57 -8.29
CA PHE A 538 21.07 -10.25 -9.48
C PHE A 538 20.28 -11.53 -9.81
N GLY A 539 20.09 -12.44 -8.85
CA GLY A 539 19.33 -13.67 -9.11
C GLY A 539 17.85 -13.42 -9.45
N LYS A 540 17.24 -12.39 -8.82
CA LYS A 540 15.85 -11.98 -9.10
C LYS A 540 15.66 -11.35 -10.48
N SER A 541 16.67 -10.67 -11.02
CA SER A 541 16.59 -10.08 -12.35
C SER A 541 16.95 -11.09 -13.45
N LEU A 542 17.90 -11.99 -13.19
CA LEU A 542 18.44 -12.93 -14.17
C LEU A 542 17.56 -14.18 -14.36
N LEU A 543 17.28 -14.94 -13.30
CA LEU A 543 16.71 -16.29 -13.45
C LEU A 543 15.29 -16.33 -14.04
N PRO A 544 14.38 -15.36 -13.81
CA PRO A 544 13.10 -15.36 -14.49
C PRO A 544 13.23 -15.27 -16.02
N ARG A 545 14.24 -14.53 -16.52
CA ARG A 545 14.51 -14.43 -17.96
C ARG A 545 15.08 -15.73 -18.52
N VAL A 546 16.00 -16.35 -17.79
CA VAL A 546 16.57 -17.67 -18.15
C VAL A 546 15.48 -18.73 -18.21
N ALA A 547 14.59 -18.76 -17.22
CA ALA A 547 13.46 -19.69 -17.18
C ALA A 547 12.51 -19.49 -18.37
N ALA A 548 12.22 -18.23 -18.73
CA ALA A 548 11.40 -17.92 -19.91
C ALA A 548 12.08 -18.34 -21.23
N LEU A 549 13.40 -18.17 -21.37
CA LEU A 549 14.14 -18.61 -22.56
C LEU A 549 14.24 -20.14 -22.69
N LEU A 550 14.17 -20.86 -21.58
CA LEU A 550 14.16 -22.32 -21.52
C LEU A 550 12.74 -22.91 -21.57
N ASP A 551 11.70 -22.06 -21.54
CA ASP A 551 10.29 -22.46 -21.45
C ASP A 551 9.98 -23.35 -20.23
N VAL A 552 10.47 -22.95 -19.05
CA VAL A 552 10.26 -23.67 -17.77
C VAL A 552 9.79 -22.73 -16.66
N SER A 553 9.20 -23.28 -15.61
CA SER A 553 8.75 -22.50 -14.45
C SER A 553 9.89 -22.17 -13.50
N GLN A 554 9.96 -20.92 -13.05
CA GLN A 554 10.91 -20.49 -12.02
C GLN A 554 10.34 -20.68 -10.61
N VAL A 555 11.08 -21.36 -9.75
CA VAL A 555 10.75 -21.52 -8.32
C VAL A 555 11.55 -20.51 -7.50
N SER A 556 10.88 -19.45 -7.05
CA SER A 556 11.53 -18.34 -6.35
C SER A 556 11.63 -18.50 -4.84
N ASP A 557 12.68 -17.92 -4.26
CA ASP A 557 12.85 -17.69 -2.82
C ASP A 557 12.64 -18.95 -1.96
N ILE A 558 13.24 -20.07 -2.37
CA ILE A 558 13.08 -21.33 -1.64
C ILE A 558 13.77 -21.23 -0.28
N THR A 559 13.15 -21.88 0.71
CA THR A 559 13.62 -22.00 2.10
C THR A 559 13.91 -23.45 2.49
N GLY A 560 13.45 -24.41 1.69
CA GLY A 560 13.67 -25.83 1.92
C GLY A 560 13.65 -26.62 0.63
N ILE A 561 14.30 -27.77 0.68
CA ILE A 561 14.35 -28.78 -0.40
C ILE A 561 13.88 -30.08 0.26
N GLU A 562 12.79 -30.67 -0.24
CA GLU A 562 12.25 -31.95 0.23
C GLU A 562 12.71 -33.11 -0.65
N SER A 563 12.76 -32.89 -1.97
CA SER A 563 13.28 -33.83 -2.97
C SER A 563 13.93 -33.06 -4.13
N GLU A 564 14.45 -33.78 -5.12
CA GLU A 564 15.02 -33.22 -6.35
C GLU A 564 14.05 -32.30 -7.12
N ASP A 565 12.76 -32.56 -7.06
CA ASP A 565 11.72 -31.81 -7.78
C ASP A 565 10.76 -31.02 -6.87
N THR A 566 10.92 -31.11 -5.54
CA THR A 566 9.98 -30.55 -4.56
C THR A 566 10.65 -29.57 -3.60
N PHE A 567 10.16 -28.34 -3.58
CA PHE A 567 10.74 -27.21 -2.87
C PHE A 567 9.74 -26.53 -1.94
N VAL A 568 10.23 -26.00 -0.82
CA VAL A 568 9.41 -25.28 0.16
C VAL A 568 9.72 -23.79 0.08
N ARG A 569 8.70 -22.97 -0.15
CA ARG A 569 8.85 -21.51 -0.25
C ARG A 569 7.76 -20.74 0.52
N PRO A 570 8.09 -19.59 1.12
CA PRO A 570 7.11 -18.71 1.73
C PRO A 570 6.35 -17.90 0.67
N ILE A 571 5.06 -17.68 0.91
CA ILE A 571 4.20 -16.76 0.14
C ILE A 571 3.45 -15.83 1.10
N TYR A 572 2.85 -14.75 0.59
CA TYR A 572 2.16 -13.73 1.40
C TYR A 572 3.01 -13.21 2.57
N ALA A 573 4.26 -12.79 2.29
CA ALA A 573 5.25 -12.38 3.30
C ALA A 573 5.57 -13.48 4.35
N GLY A 574 5.36 -14.74 3.95
CA GLY A 574 5.57 -15.94 4.76
C GLY A 574 4.51 -16.14 5.84
N ASN A 575 3.29 -15.64 5.63
CA ASN A 575 2.10 -16.06 6.38
C ASN A 575 1.62 -17.45 5.97
N ALA A 576 1.97 -17.89 4.76
CA ALA A 576 1.75 -19.25 4.29
C ALA A 576 3.06 -19.81 3.73
N ILE A 577 3.26 -21.10 3.94
CA ILE A 577 4.38 -21.88 3.40
C ILE A 577 3.80 -22.83 2.37
N LEU A 578 4.35 -22.80 1.16
CA LEU A 578 3.92 -23.61 0.03
C LEU A 578 5.01 -24.63 -0.29
N THR A 579 4.62 -25.90 -0.40
CA THR A 579 5.43 -26.95 -1.00
C THR A 579 5.05 -27.04 -2.48
N VAL A 580 6.03 -26.84 -3.37
CA VAL A 580 5.86 -26.81 -4.83
C VAL A 580 6.67 -27.94 -5.44
N GLN A 581 5.99 -28.83 -6.16
CA GLN A 581 6.63 -29.84 -7.01
C GLN A 581 6.64 -29.32 -8.45
N SER A 582 7.81 -29.34 -9.10
CA SER A 582 7.94 -28.99 -10.52
C SER A 582 7.99 -30.24 -11.39
N THR A 583 7.21 -30.25 -12.46
CA THR A 583 7.22 -31.32 -13.47
C THR A 583 8.18 -31.04 -14.63
N ASP A 584 8.85 -29.87 -14.62
CA ASP A 584 9.74 -29.46 -15.70
C ASP A 584 11.04 -30.26 -15.66
N ASN A 585 11.66 -30.52 -16.82
CA ASN A 585 12.92 -31.26 -16.89
C ASN A 585 14.07 -30.51 -16.21
N ILE A 586 14.17 -29.19 -16.47
CA ILE A 586 15.16 -28.29 -15.88
C ILE A 586 14.49 -27.45 -14.79
N LYS A 587 15.07 -27.45 -13.59
CA LYS A 587 14.54 -26.72 -12.44
C LYS A 587 15.31 -25.42 -12.28
N VAL A 588 14.65 -24.27 -12.45
CA VAL A 588 15.28 -22.95 -12.27
C VAL A 588 14.85 -22.37 -10.92
N ILE A 589 15.80 -22.20 -10.00
CA ILE A 589 15.54 -21.98 -8.58
C ILE A 589 16.33 -20.79 -8.05
N THR A 590 15.68 -19.92 -7.27
CA THR A 590 16.40 -18.95 -6.42
C THR A 590 16.27 -19.30 -4.94
N VAL A 591 17.36 -19.11 -4.20
CA VAL A 591 17.51 -19.61 -2.83
C VAL A 591 17.55 -18.45 -1.84
N ARG A 592 16.75 -18.54 -0.78
CA ARG A 592 16.81 -17.57 0.31
C ARG A 592 18.12 -17.73 1.09
N GLY A 593 18.97 -16.71 1.07
CA GLY A 593 20.28 -16.77 1.73
C GLY A 593 20.21 -17.07 3.23
N THR A 594 19.17 -16.60 3.92
CA THR A 594 19.01 -16.86 5.38
C THR A 594 18.60 -18.30 5.71
N ALA A 595 18.08 -19.06 4.75
CA ALA A 595 17.64 -20.44 4.96
C ALA A 595 18.76 -21.46 4.70
N PHE A 596 19.78 -21.07 3.92
CA PHE A 596 20.89 -21.92 3.53
C PHE A 596 22.19 -21.22 3.90
N GLN A 597 22.73 -21.56 5.08
CA GLN A 597 24.00 -21.00 5.54
C GLN A 597 25.11 -21.35 4.54
N GLY A 598 25.93 -20.35 4.19
CA GLY A 598 27.01 -20.51 3.23
C GLY A 598 28.00 -21.61 3.63
N THR A 599 28.60 -22.22 2.62
CA THR A 599 29.60 -23.29 2.79
C THR A 599 30.97 -22.73 3.16
N GLU A 600 31.80 -23.58 3.76
CA GLU A 600 33.21 -23.26 4.01
C GLU A 600 33.91 -22.90 2.69
N THR A 601 34.66 -21.81 2.70
CA THR A 601 35.32 -21.23 1.52
C THR A 601 36.67 -21.86 1.22
N GLU A 602 37.10 -22.83 2.02
CA GLU A 602 38.39 -23.51 1.91
C GLU A 602 38.21 -25.04 1.87
N GLY A 603 39.21 -25.75 1.32
CA GLY A 603 39.23 -27.22 1.28
C GLY A 603 38.66 -27.87 0.02
N GLY A 604 38.27 -27.07 -0.99
CA GLY A 604 37.96 -27.51 -2.35
C GLY A 604 39.14 -27.37 -3.32
N SER A 605 39.03 -28.04 -4.47
CA SER A 605 40.01 -27.97 -5.56
C SER A 605 39.32 -28.20 -6.90
N ALA A 606 38.24 -27.47 -7.16
CA ALA A 606 37.46 -27.60 -8.40
C ALA A 606 38.27 -27.11 -9.61
N GLU A 607 38.10 -27.78 -10.76
CA GLU A 607 38.75 -27.39 -12.01
C GLU A 607 38.05 -26.17 -12.62
N ILE A 608 38.82 -25.14 -13.03
CA ILE A 608 38.28 -23.99 -13.74
C ILE A 608 38.29 -24.28 -15.24
N VAL A 609 37.12 -24.23 -15.88
CA VAL A 609 36.93 -24.55 -17.30
C VAL A 609 36.34 -23.35 -18.05
N ASP A 610 36.70 -23.22 -19.32
CA ASP A 610 36.15 -22.17 -20.19
C ASP A 610 34.69 -22.43 -20.56
N GLY A 611 33.83 -21.43 -20.29
CA GLY A 611 32.46 -21.42 -20.76
C GLY A 611 32.32 -20.98 -22.22
N VAL A 612 31.13 -21.14 -22.78
CA VAL A 612 30.79 -20.56 -24.09
C VAL A 612 30.48 -19.09 -23.89
N ASP A 613 31.06 -18.22 -24.72
CA ASP A 613 30.69 -16.81 -24.79
C ASP A 613 29.72 -16.58 -25.97
N SER A 614 28.48 -16.24 -25.66
CA SER A 614 27.45 -15.96 -26.68
C SER A 614 27.64 -14.61 -27.36
N SER A 615 28.49 -13.72 -26.81
CA SER A 615 28.70 -12.34 -27.26
C SER A 615 27.39 -11.57 -27.51
N ALA A 616 26.38 -11.79 -26.64
CA ALA A 616 25.05 -11.24 -26.83
C ALA A 616 25.07 -9.72 -26.67
N VAL A 617 24.57 -9.00 -27.69
CA VAL A 617 24.50 -7.53 -27.67
C VAL A 617 23.47 -7.07 -26.65
N ALA A 618 23.90 -6.29 -25.66
CA ALA A 618 22.99 -5.68 -24.70
C ALA A 618 22.22 -4.51 -25.36
N GLN A 619 20.90 -4.50 -25.23
CA GLN A 619 20.06 -3.35 -25.63
C GLN A 619 20.07 -2.22 -24.60
N THR A 620 20.71 -2.46 -23.46
CA THR A 620 20.78 -1.57 -22.30
C THR A 620 22.23 -1.33 -21.95
N GLU A 621 22.56 -0.09 -21.61
CA GLU A 621 23.90 0.30 -21.18
C GLU A 621 23.91 0.64 -19.68
N TRP A 622 24.95 0.18 -18.99
CA TRP A 622 25.21 0.61 -17.62
C TRP A 622 25.91 1.97 -17.65
N VAL A 623 25.32 3.00 -17.04
CA VAL A 623 25.84 4.38 -17.07
C VAL A 623 26.57 4.77 -15.78
N SER A 624 25.98 4.49 -14.62
CA SER A 624 26.56 4.86 -13.32
C SER A 624 25.98 4.03 -12.17
N GLU A 625 26.73 3.95 -11.07
CA GLU A 625 26.28 3.43 -9.78
C GLU A 625 26.84 4.29 -8.65
N GLU A 626 26.01 4.61 -7.65
CA GLU A 626 26.44 5.28 -6.42
C GLU A 626 26.33 4.29 -5.26
N LEU A 627 27.46 3.90 -4.70
CA LEU A 627 27.52 2.96 -3.58
C LEU A 627 27.84 3.67 -2.28
N ALA A 628 26.99 3.48 -1.28
CA ALA A 628 27.29 3.85 0.09
C ALA A 628 28.40 2.92 0.63
N LYS A 629 29.64 3.41 0.65
CA LYS A 629 30.75 2.74 1.33
C LYS A 629 30.59 2.94 2.83
N SER A 630 30.56 1.85 3.58
CA SER A 630 30.53 1.86 5.04
C SER A 630 31.62 0.96 5.57
N GLU A 631 32.33 1.42 6.61
CA GLU A 631 33.25 0.59 7.40
C GLU A 631 32.51 -0.44 8.27
N ARG A 632 31.17 -0.34 8.33
CA ARG A 632 30.33 -1.22 9.15
C ARG A 632 29.98 -2.52 8.41
N PRO A 633 29.69 -3.60 9.15
CA PRO A 633 29.23 -4.85 8.55
C PRO A 633 28.02 -4.62 7.63
N ASP A 634 27.97 -5.29 6.49
CA ASP A 634 26.81 -5.19 5.60
C ASP A 634 25.57 -5.79 6.26
N LEU A 635 24.47 -5.06 6.15
CA LEU A 635 23.20 -5.39 6.77
C LEU A 635 22.67 -6.78 6.39
N ALA A 636 22.93 -7.28 5.18
CA ALA A 636 22.45 -8.59 4.75
C ALA A 636 23.24 -9.78 5.35
N THR A 637 24.46 -9.53 5.84
CA THR A 637 25.37 -10.58 6.33
C THR A 637 25.71 -10.45 7.82
N ALA A 638 25.38 -9.32 8.44
CA ALA A 638 25.71 -9.05 9.82
C ALA A 638 25.09 -10.05 10.80
N SER A 639 25.89 -10.52 11.75
CA SER A 639 25.44 -11.42 12.82
C SER A 639 24.59 -10.69 13.86
N ARG A 640 24.71 -9.37 13.97
CA ARG A 640 23.95 -8.50 14.87
C ARG A 640 23.49 -7.28 14.11
N VAL A 641 22.24 -6.87 14.30
CA VAL A 641 21.65 -5.69 13.66
C VAL A 641 20.97 -4.83 14.71
N VAL A 642 21.28 -3.54 14.69
CA VAL A 642 20.64 -2.51 15.51
C VAL A 642 19.85 -1.62 14.58
N SER A 643 18.52 -1.65 14.70
CA SER A 643 17.58 -1.10 13.71
C SER A 643 16.70 -0.01 14.27
N GLY A 644 16.63 1.12 13.55
CA GLY A 644 16.00 2.35 14.01
C GLY A 644 14.69 2.67 13.28
N GLY A 645 13.69 3.10 14.04
CA GLY A 645 12.37 3.43 13.53
C GLY A 645 12.07 4.92 13.46
N ARG A 646 10.82 5.22 13.08
CA ARG A 646 10.28 6.60 13.09
C ARG A 646 10.34 7.24 14.49
N GLY A 647 10.41 6.44 15.56
CA GLY A 647 10.53 6.93 16.93
C GLY A 647 11.75 7.83 17.18
N LEU A 648 12.79 7.75 16.34
CA LEU A 648 14.01 8.56 16.46
C LEU A 648 13.84 10.02 16.00
N LYS A 649 12.75 10.36 15.30
CA LYS A 649 12.31 11.72 14.92
C LYS A 649 13.22 12.51 13.95
N SER A 650 14.53 12.33 13.94
CA SER A 650 15.44 13.00 13.00
C SER A 650 16.68 12.15 12.68
N LYS A 651 17.46 12.57 11.68
CA LYS A 651 18.71 11.92 11.31
C LYS A 651 19.79 12.09 12.39
N GLU A 652 19.88 13.27 12.99
CA GLU A 652 20.85 13.57 14.05
C GLU A 652 20.62 12.71 15.28
N GLU A 653 19.34 12.51 15.63
CA GLU A 653 18.94 11.65 16.73
C GLU A 653 19.11 10.17 16.41
N PHE A 654 18.84 9.77 15.17
CA PHE A 654 19.16 8.43 14.68
C PHE A 654 20.66 8.15 14.85
N ASP A 655 21.50 9.03 14.34
CA ASP A 655 22.96 8.88 14.40
C ASP A 655 23.46 8.88 15.87
N ARG A 656 22.95 9.80 16.71
CA ARG A 656 23.32 9.92 18.12
C ARG A 656 23.01 8.67 18.94
N VAL A 657 21.87 8.05 18.70
CA VAL A 657 21.37 6.93 19.52
C VAL A 657 21.83 5.58 18.96
N MET A 658 21.85 5.43 17.64
CA MET A 658 22.06 4.14 16.99
C MET A 658 23.53 3.81 16.77
N LEU A 659 24.36 4.79 16.35
CA LEU A 659 25.77 4.55 16.03
C LEU A 659 26.55 4.01 17.25
N PRO A 660 26.47 4.64 18.45
CA PRO A 660 27.26 4.17 19.59
C PRO A 660 26.87 2.75 20.04
N LEU A 661 25.58 2.40 19.96
CA LEU A 661 25.10 1.07 20.31
C LEU A 661 25.57 0.04 19.27
N ALA A 662 25.47 0.37 17.98
CA ALA A 662 25.92 -0.52 16.91
C ALA A 662 27.43 -0.78 17.01
N ASP A 663 28.22 0.27 17.21
CA ASP A 663 29.68 0.17 17.34
C ASP A 663 30.07 -0.66 18.58
N SER A 664 29.38 -0.47 19.71
CA SER A 664 29.63 -1.27 20.94
C SER A 664 29.28 -2.75 20.78
N LEU A 665 28.30 -3.07 19.94
CA LEU A 665 27.86 -4.45 19.69
C LEU A 665 28.59 -5.12 18.51
N GLY A 666 29.38 -4.38 17.73
CA GLY A 666 29.89 -4.83 16.43
C GLY A 666 28.75 -5.16 15.45
N ALA A 667 27.67 -4.40 15.51
CA ALA A 667 26.44 -4.65 14.76
C ALA A 667 26.33 -3.78 13.50
N ALA A 668 25.63 -4.29 12.49
CA ALA A 668 25.18 -3.46 11.37
C ALA A 668 24.01 -2.56 11.78
N ILE A 669 23.83 -1.47 11.05
CA ILE A 669 22.74 -0.53 11.26
C ILE A 669 21.62 -0.81 10.29
N GLY A 670 20.41 -0.94 10.81
CA GLY A 670 19.19 -1.07 10.04
C GLY A 670 18.25 0.12 10.24
N ALA A 671 17.29 0.27 9.34
CA ALA A 671 16.24 1.27 9.45
C ALA A 671 14.90 0.72 8.97
N SER A 672 13.82 1.18 9.57
CA SER A 672 12.47 0.94 9.04
C SER A 672 12.24 1.82 7.81
N ARG A 673 11.37 1.38 6.88
CA ARG A 673 10.96 2.22 5.73
C ARG A 673 10.44 3.60 6.15
N ALA A 674 9.72 3.68 7.26
CA ALA A 674 9.22 4.96 7.77
C ALA A 674 10.35 5.93 8.19
N ALA A 675 11.50 5.41 8.62
CA ALA A 675 12.69 6.21 8.92
C ALA A 675 13.39 6.67 7.64
N VAL A 676 13.49 5.79 6.64
CA VAL A 676 14.05 6.13 5.31
C VAL A 676 13.20 7.16 4.59
N ASP A 677 11.88 6.95 4.52
CA ASP A 677 10.93 7.89 3.90
C ASP A 677 10.94 9.27 4.60
N SER A 678 11.36 9.33 5.88
CA SER A 678 11.51 10.57 6.65
C SER A 678 12.92 11.18 6.56
N GLY A 679 13.84 10.58 5.81
CA GLY A 679 15.22 11.04 5.64
C GLY A 679 16.15 10.77 6.82
N PHE A 680 15.81 9.86 7.75
CA PHE A 680 16.64 9.56 8.92
C PHE A 680 17.80 8.63 8.58
N ALA A 681 17.61 7.77 7.59
CA ALA A 681 18.57 6.77 7.15
C ALA A 681 18.48 6.58 5.63
N ASP A 682 19.58 6.11 5.04
CA ASP A 682 19.64 5.80 3.61
C ASP A 682 18.81 4.55 3.25
N ASN A 683 18.38 4.46 1.98
CA ASN A 683 17.61 3.32 1.49
C ASN A 683 18.36 1.98 1.60
N SER A 684 19.69 1.99 1.49
CA SER A 684 20.53 0.80 1.64
C SER A 684 20.46 0.15 3.03
N LEU A 685 20.04 0.91 4.05
CA LEU A 685 19.86 0.45 5.43
C LEU A 685 18.43 -0.05 5.70
N GLN A 686 17.53 0.02 4.71
CA GLN A 686 16.14 -0.35 4.90
C GLN A 686 15.98 -1.86 5.14
N VAL A 687 15.34 -2.23 6.24
CA VAL A 687 14.91 -3.61 6.52
C VAL A 687 13.41 -3.76 6.30
N GLY A 688 13.02 -4.83 5.60
CA GLY A 688 11.63 -5.18 5.35
C GLY A 688 11.41 -5.76 3.95
N GLN A 689 10.16 -6.04 3.61
CA GLN A 689 9.73 -6.62 2.33
C GLN A 689 10.26 -5.87 1.09
N THR A 690 10.31 -4.54 1.17
CA THR A 690 10.82 -3.67 0.10
C THR A 690 12.29 -3.27 0.29
N GLY A 691 12.94 -3.78 1.34
CA GLY A 691 14.34 -3.51 1.65
C GLY A 691 15.14 -4.82 1.65
N LYS A 692 16.11 -4.90 2.57
CA LYS A 692 16.89 -6.12 2.80
C LYS A 692 16.15 -7.06 3.75
N ASN A 693 16.21 -8.35 3.43
CA ASN A 693 15.85 -9.43 4.35
C ASN A 693 17.09 -9.86 5.12
N VAL A 694 16.99 -9.92 6.45
CA VAL A 694 18.09 -10.23 7.35
C VAL A 694 17.65 -11.28 8.37
N ALA A 695 18.58 -12.13 8.79
CA ALA A 695 18.35 -13.12 9.85
C ALA A 695 19.56 -13.17 10.81
N PRO A 696 19.88 -12.07 11.49
CA PRO A 696 20.97 -12.05 12.45
C PRO A 696 20.70 -12.95 13.67
N GLN A 697 21.76 -13.20 14.44
CA GLN A 697 21.65 -13.79 15.77
C GLN A 697 20.91 -12.87 16.74
N LEU A 698 21.12 -11.55 16.61
CA LEU A 698 20.44 -10.52 17.39
C LEU A 698 19.91 -9.43 16.47
N TYR A 699 18.62 -9.16 16.55
CA TYR A 699 17.98 -7.98 15.94
C TYR A 699 17.40 -7.09 17.04
N LEU A 700 17.98 -5.91 17.22
CA LEU A 700 17.54 -4.93 18.22
C LEU A 700 16.75 -3.81 17.53
N CYS A 701 15.46 -3.70 17.82
CA CYS A 701 14.57 -2.66 17.36
C CYS A 701 14.53 -1.49 18.34
N ALA A 702 14.87 -0.28 17.91
CA ALA A 702 14.69 0.95 18.67
C ALA A 702 13.63 1.86 18.01
N GLY A 703 12.49 2.04 18.68
CA GLY A 703 11.43 2.93 18.18
C GLY A 703 10.72 2.45 16.90
N ILE A 704 10.69 1.13 16.67
CA ILE A 704 10.00 0.49 15.55
C ILE A 704 8.68 -0.11 16.04
N SER A 705 7.57 0.19 15.36
CA SER A 705 6.24 -0.30 15.76
C SER A 705 5.97 -1.76 15.41
N GLY A 706 6.74 -2.35 14.48
CA GLY A 706 6.54 -3.73 14.01
C GLY A 706 5.47 -3.86 12.93
N ALA A 707 5.47 -2.97 11.93
CA ALA A 707 4.60 -3.15 10.76
C ALA A 707 4.92 -4.47 10.03
N ILE A 708 3.90 -5.14 9.50
CA ILE A 708 4.03 -6.46 8.83
C ILE A 708 5.11 -6.43 7.74
N GLN A 709 5.22 -5.34 6.99
CA GLN A 709 6.22 -5.17 5.95
C GLN A 709 7.65 -5.13 6.50
N HIS A 710 7.86 -4.58 7.70
CA HIS A 710 9.16 -4.60 8.35
C HIS A 710 9.46 -5.99 8.92
N LEU A 711 8.51 -6.59 9.62
CA LEU A 711 8.62 -7.94 10.18
C LEU A 711 8.97 -8.98 9.12
N ALA A 712 8.39 -8.86 7.91
CA ALA A 712 8.69 -9.75 6.79
C ALA A 712 10.19 -9.84 6.44
N GLY A 713 10.97 -8.79 6.74
CA GLY A 713 12.41 -8.75 6.48
C GLY A 713 13.30 -9.10 7.67
N MET A 714 12.76 -9.35 8.88
CA MET A 714 13.56 -9.63 10.08
C MET A 714 13.00 -10.70 11.01
N LYS A 715 11.84 -11.27 10.69
CA LYS A 715 11.17 -12.30 11.52
C LYS A 715 11.98 -13.59 11.68
N ASP A 716 12.90 -13.85 10.76
CA ASP A 716 13.77 -15.03 10.78
C ASP A 716 15.01 -14.82 11.67
N SER A 717 15.12 -13.68 12.38
CA SER A 717 16.20 -13.43 13.35
C SER A 717 16.09 -14.39 14.54
N LYS A 718 17.22 -14.83 15.09
CA LYS A 718 17.22 -15.78 16.22
C LYS A 718 16.72 -15.17 17.53
N VAL A 719 17.12 -13.94 17.81
CA VAL A 719 16.68 -13.18 19.00
C VAL A 719 16.25 -11.79 18.55
N ILE A 720 15.00 -11.45 18.82
CA ILE A 720 14.43 -10.13 18.55
C ILE A 720 14.29 -9.39 19.89
N ALA A 721 15.07 -8.31 20.04
CA ALA A 721 14.96 -7.39 21.15
C ALA A 721 14.26 -6.10 20.71
N ALA A 722 13.33 -5.57 21.51
CA ALA A 722 12.60 -4.35 21.16
C ALA A 722 12.58 -3.35 22.31
N ILE A 723 12.87 -2.09 21.98
CA ILE A 723 12.74 -0.93 22.86
C ILE A 723 11.70 0.01 22.23
N ASN A 724 10.56 0.17 22.89
CA ASN A 724 9.49 1.05 22.43
C ASN A 724 8.78 1.73 23.61
N LYS A 725 8.32 2.95 23.41
CA LYS A 725 7.57 3.71 24.42
C LYS A 725 6.12 3.23 24.55
N ASP A 726 5.56 2.70 23.47
CA ASP A 726 4.19 2.20 23.42
C ASP A 726 4.15 0.71 23.79
N PRO A 727 3.58 0.32 24.96
CA PRO A 727 3.49 -1.09 25.36
C PRO A 727 2.62 -1.93 24.43
N GLU A 728 1.73 -1.31 23.65
CA GLU A 728 0.83 -2.00 22.71
C GLU A 728 1.43 -2.09 21.29
N ALA A 729 2.70 -1.71 21.11
CA ALA A 729 3.35 -1.76 19.82
C ALA A 729 3.39 -3.21 19.27
N PRO A 730 2.93 -3.47 18.02
CA PRO A 730 2.92 -4.81 17.43
C PRO A 730 4.26 -5.55 17.44
N ILE A 731 5.39 -4.84 17.49
CA ILE A 731 6.73 -5.44 17.60
C ILE A 731 6.86 -6.35 18.83
N PHE A 732 6.18 -6.04 19.94
CA PHE A 732 6.24 -6.84 21.17
C PHE A 732 5.55 -8.19 21.03
N GLN A 733 4.71 -8.40 20.02
CA GLN A 733 4.09 -9.70 19.74
C GLN A 733 5.10 -10.70 19.16
N VAL A 734 6.18 -10.20 18.54
CA VAL A 734 7.20 -11.01 17.87
C VAL A 734 8.55 -10.95 18.62
N ALA A 735 8.77 -9.94 19.47
CA ALA A 735 10.01 -9.80 20.22
C ALA A 735 10.15 -10.86 21.33
N ASP A 736 11.34 -11.45 21.42
CA ASP A 736 11.73 -12.36 22.51
C ASP A 736 12.01 -11.60 23.80
N VAL A 737 12.56 -10.39 23.68
CA VAL A 737 12.88 -9.48 24.79
C VAL A 737 12.32 -8.10 24.49
N GLY A 738 11.50 -7.56 25.37
CA GLY A 738 10.88 -6.25 25.22
C GLY A 738 11.17 -5.34 26.41
N LEU A 739 11.54 -4.10 26.14
CA LEU A 739 11.65 -3.03 27.13
C LEU A 739 10.69 -1.89 26.75
N VAL A 740 9.69 -1.66 27.60
CA VAL A 740 8.79 -0.52 27.48
C VAL A 740 9.45 0.70 28.11
N GLY A 741 9.81 1.69 27.30
CA GLY A 741 10.52 2.87 27.80
C GLY A 741 10.88 3.88 26.69
N ASP A 742 11.34 5.05 27.10
CA ASP A 742 11.81 6.05 26.14
C ASP A 742 13.16 5.64 25.57
N LEU A 743 13.25 5.54 24.23
CA LEU A 743 14.46 5.09 23.55
C LEU A 743 15.64 6.05 23.78
N PHE A 744 15.37 7.34 23.98
CA PHE A 744 16.42 8.35 24.20
C PHE A 744 17.11 8.21 25.56
N GLU A 745 16.49 7.54 26.52
CA GLU A 745 17.07 7.25 27.82
C GLU A 745 17.62 5.83 27.87
N LYS A 746 16.83 4.86 27.37
CA LYS A 746 17.13 3.44 27.53
C LYS A 746 18.19 2.90 26.58
N VAL A 747 18.29 3.43 25.36
CA VAL A 747 19.34 3.00 24.42
C VAL A 747 20.73 3.48 24.88
N PRO A 748 20.93 4.74 25.31
CA PRO A 748 22.20 5.15 25.91
C PRO A 748 22.55 4.38 27.18
N GLU A 749 21.58 4.16 28.09
CA GLU A 749 21.79 3.35 29.30
C GLU A 749 22.25 1.93 28.96
N LEU A 750 21.63 1.31 27.95
CA LEU A 750 22.03 -0.01 27.45
C LEU A 750 23.45 0.02 26.86
N THR A 751 23.77 1.06 26.09
CA THR A 751 25.08 1.21 25.45
C THR A 751 26.20 1.25 26.49
N GLU A 752 26.03 2.02 27.57
CA GLU A 752 27.01 2.10 28.66
C GLU A 752 27.18 0.77 29.41
N LYS A 753 26.08 0.03 29.62
CA LYS A 753 26.14 -1.31 30.22
C LYS A 753 26.82 -2.33 29.31
N VAL A 754 26.63 -2.24 28.00
CA VAL A 754 27.29 -3.12 27.03
C VAL A 754 28.79 -2.82 26.93
N LYS A 755 29.20 -1.56 27.02
CA LYS A 755 30.63 -1.18 27.02
C LYS A 755 31.37 -1.59 28.30
N SER A 756 30.65 -1.71 29.42
CA SER A 756 31.21 -2.07 30.72
C SER A 756 31.20 -3.57 31.00
N ALA A 757 30.51 -4.35 30.17
CA ALA A 757 30.52 -5.81 30.17
C ALA A 757 31.59 -6.34 29.21
#